data_AF-A0A7V3AB98-F1
#
_entry.id   AF-A0A7V3AB98-F1
#
_cell.length_a   1.000
_cell.length_b   1.000
_cell.length_c   1.000
_cell.angle_alpha   90.00
_cell.angle_beta   90.00
_cell.angle_gamma   90.00
#
_symmetry.space_group_name_H-M   'P 1'
#
loop_
_entity.id
_entity.type
_entity.pdbx_description
1 polymer ?
#
loop_
_entity_poly.entity_id
_entity_poly.type
_entity_poly.pdbx_seq_one_letter_code
_entity_poly.pdbx_strand_id
1 'polypeptide(L)'
;MTALLAMAVTFASQVHAMKDKDNQGRWEKPTENNAPDKEVPGFLVNLGPTGARAILTDRTFIVKYLFKDSPAVSKLKLNDVIAGAFGKPFGIHTFGGGPHGYEGPIMDLGEAIERAEGKDGKLVLNVQRGSEKLDVTIDLEPIGTFGATFPVGCRKSELLRERALKYLAEHPDAQNVWQSHARMAVTLALLTSDDPKQFAAGKSMALKWSGQKPDAGTWTWNLSHQLIALSEYHLLTRDAAVLPTVKILVGALEKAQYSGKIVVWQAKPGEDASKIDAAQQLYDGGFGHAPYVPGVGKDGGYGPNGYGPMQYTTILAVTAWQLAARCGVEAHPDSIRRALDFIHRGTNAAGYVAYGGEFTLNNGLVDPVAWKKSRSGDNYAGRAGCSIVAHKLSPEFADSVDYADKNQRYLERAYKSMPDGHADSNLGLLWGPLGAAASGDDKVLRVVLDYHKAFFNMMRCHDGSFVLLPGRDYADDGYYMASRYHPTGTMALVYGLGNPKLLIQGIQVCLPGVNPKALKGRMDTAYRAIVRKSFAEAAAALKNPGPEDTAVATAMLNYLDAQAQQSVATLEALEKTGDILRLQAELARTQKQFGLLPGFQERVARFEEGFRQDAWKLELKLGANYRQLVDALKRNRSAAYAGDLERFAEKHPDSLYGKWALEVAKEYRASGALADPSARAGASESTASAAPVVPLAPGALPATVSSAPPAKVSNAAPQPTPAPSKTSISPEALASWQARLAKKLDELARTGRKLKLDLGDQRDYLVRGANENTLIVNTQGNDLPMPWRMLSPAIRASLASSAAADDDPESLLIAAVFQLEVGRTEQAETLFAKAALKDAEAARMARSSLEIAR
;
A
#
# COMPACT_ATOMS: atom_id res chain seq x y z
N MET A 1 -21.05 22.18 72.49
CA MET A 1 -20.54 20.82 72.20
C MET A 1 -21.48 20.21 71.19
N THR A 2 -21.11 20.32 69.92
CA THR A 2 -21.98 20.10 68.77
C THR A 2 -21.54 18.80 68.10
N ALA A 3 -22.42 17.81 68.07
CA ALA A 3 -22.20 16.55 67.36
C ALA A 3 -22.56 16.73 65.89
N LEU A 4 -21.62 16.48 64.98
CA LEU A 4 -21.86 16.35 63.55
C LEU A 4 -21.57 14.91 63.14
N LEU A 5 -22.62 14.22 62.67
CA LEU A 5 -22.56 12.95 61.96
C LEU A 5 -21.95 13.21 60.57
N ALA A 6 -20.79 12.62 60.27
CA ALA A 6 -20.24 12.59 58.92
C ALA A 6 -20.49 11.21 58.29
N MET A 7 -21.42 11.16 57.34
CA MET A 7 -21.58 10.05 56.39
C MET A 7 -20.29 9.91 55.58
N ALA A 8 -19.57 8.80 55.75
CA ALA A 8 -18.49 8.42 54.87
C ALA A 8 -19.09 7.85 53.57
N VAL A 9 -19.22 8.69 52.55
CA VAL A 9 -19.38 8.24 51.16
C VAL A 9 -18.03 7.72 50.70
N THR A 10 -17.89 6.39 50.65
CA THR A 10 -16.75 5.74 50.01
C THR A 10 -16.91 5.90 48.50
N PHE A 11 -16.30 6.96 47.93
CA PHE A 11 -15.99 6.99 46.51
C PHE A 11 -14.92 5.92 46.25
N ALA A 12 -15.36 4.74 45.81
CA ALA A 12 -14.46 3.78 45.20
C ALA A 12 -13.82 4.46 43.98
N SER A 13 -12.49 4.59 44.02
CA SER A 13 -11.69 5.07 42.89
C SER A 13 -11.95 4.19 41.67
N GLN A 14 -12.59 4.76 40.64
CA GLN A 14 -12.76 4.14 39.33
C GLN A 14 -11.39 3.88 38.70
N VAL A 15 -11.20 2.71 38.09
CA VAL A 15 -9.97 2.30 37.41
C VAL A 15 -10.25 2.35 35.91
N HIS A 16 -9.77 3.42 35.28
CA HIS A 16 -10.29 4.06 34.07
C HIS A 16 -10.15 3.28 32.72
N ALA A 17 -11.10 3.59 31.84
CA ALA A 17 -11.57 2.87 30.64
C ALA A 17 -10.66 2.71 29.40
N MET A 18 -9.56 3.45 29.34
CA MET A 18 -8.46 3.29 28.38
C MET A 18 -7.18 3.76 29.07
N LYS A 19 -5.98 3.40 28.58
CA LYS A 19 -4.70 3.84 29.18
C LYS A 19 -4.68 5.36 29.40
N ASP A 20 -5.37 6.08 28.51
CA ASP A 20 -5.67 7.49 28.65
C ASP A 20 -7.17 7.77 28.83
N LYS A 21 -7.53 8.43 29.92
CA LYS A 21 -8.91 8.75 30.33
C LYS A 21 -9.67 9.58 29.28
N ASP A 22 -8.97 10.40 28.50
CA ASP A 22 -9.56 11.31 27.52
C ASP A 22 -9.31 10.87 26.07
N ASN A 23 -8.82 9.64 25.88
CA ASN A 23 -8.35 9.14 24.59
C ASN A 23 -7.26 10.02 23.97
N GLN A 24 -6.38 10.61 24.78
CA GLN A 24 -5.40 11.61 24.34
C GLN A 24 -6.10 12.84 23.74
N GLY A 25 -7.18 13.27 24.38
CA GLY A 25 -8.08 14.34 23.93
C GLY A 25 -8.92 14.00 22.70
N ARG A 26 -8.89 12.75 22.20
CA ARG A 26 -9.54 12.38 20.93
C ARG A 26 -11.06 12.20 21.04
N TRP A 27 -11.63 12.09 22.25
CA TRP A 27 -13.09 11.99 22.42
C TRP A 27 -13.87 13.18 21.87
N GLU A 28 -13.24 14.35 21.78
CA GLU A 28 -13.84 15.62 21.36
C GLU A 28 -13.11 16.23 20.15
N LYS A 29 -12.30 15.42 19.45
CA LYS A 29 -11.56 15.82 18.25
C LYS A 29 -12.22 15.20 17.01
N PRO A 30 -13.02 15.94 16.23
CA PRO A 30 -13.64 15.41 15.02
C PRO A 30 -12.61 15.15 13.91
N THR A 31 -12.99 14.37 12.90
CA THR A 31 -12.23 14.25 11.66
C THR A 31 -12.59 15.40 10.70
N GLU A 32 -11.63 15.88 9.92
CA GLU A 32 -11.84 17.04 9.03
C GLU A 32 -12.37 16.64 7.65
N ASN A 33 -11.91 15.51 7.09
CA ASN A 33 -12.08 15.16 5.67
C ASN A 33 -12.81 13.83 5.43
N ASN A 34 -13.54 13.29 6.41
CA ASN A 34 -14.19 11.99 6.30
C ASN A 34 -15.70 12.06 6.58
N ALA A 35 -16.52 12.34 5.56
CA ALA A 35 -17.97 12.19 5.71
C ALA A 35 -18.36 10.71 5.86
N PRO A 36 -19.35 10.37 6.71
CA PRO A 36 -20.13 11.28 7.55
C PRO A 36 -19.48 11.57 8.93
N ASP A 37 -18.38 10.90 9.29
CA ASP A 37 -17.79 11.04 10.63
C ASP A 37 -17.22 12.42 10.95
N LYS A 38 -17.05 13.32 9.97
CA LYS A 38 -16.74 14.73 10.20
C LYS A 38 -17.76 15.45 11.07
N GLU A 39 -18.99 14.91 11.14
CA GLU A 39 -20.09 15.43 11.97
C GLU A 39 -20.09 14.82 13.38
N VAL A 40 -19.30 13.77 13.61
CA VAL A 40 -19.16 13.13 14.92
C VAL A 40 -18.19 13.97 15.75
N PRO A 41 -18.53 14.32 17.01
CA PRO A 41 -17.76 15.26 17.82
C PRO A 41 -16.35 14.77 18.18
N GLY A 42 -16.06 13.47 18.04
CA GLY A 42 -14.70 12.98 18.15
C GLY A 42 -14.54 11.51 17.77
N PHE A 43 -13.38 10.93 18.09
CA PHE A 43 -13.10 9.51 17.87
C PHE A 43 -13.79 8.64 18.92
N LEU A 44 -15.11 8.51 18.80
CA LEU A 44 -15.98 7.75 19.69
C LEU A 44 -16.07 6.27 19.30
N VAL A 45 -16.39 5.40 20.26
CA VAL A 45 -16.69 3.99 19.96
C VAL A 45 -18.01 3.89 19.20
N ASN A 46 -17.99 3.18 18.06
CA ASN A 46 -19.20 2.82 17.35
C ASN A 46 -19.96 1.71 18.06
N LEU A 47 -21.27 1.87 18.23
CA LEU A 47 -22.14 0.88 18.83
C LEU A 47 -22.78 -0.02 17.76
N GLY A 48 -21.97 -0.47 16.81
CA GLY A 48 -22.38 -1.30 15.67
C GLY A 48 -23.45 -0.67 14.78
N PRO A 49 -24.35 -1.47 14.17
CA PRO A 49 -25.33 -0.99 13.19
C PRO A 49 -26.46 -0.16 13.81
N THR A 50 -26.36 0.22 15.09
CA THR A 50 -27.35 1.09 15.76
C THR A 50 -27.30 2.53 15.26
N GLY A 51 -26.13 2.97 14.77
CA GLY A 51 -25.84 4.37 14.44
C GLY A 51 -25.62 5.28 15.65
N ALA A 52 -25.44 4.71 16.84
CA ALA A 52 -24.97 5.44 18.01
C ALA A 52 -23.44 5.43 18.11
N ARG A 53 -22.89 6.52 18.66
CA ARG A 53 -21.47 6.71 18.97
C ARG A 53 -21.35 7.10 20.44
N ALA A 54 -20.39 6.52 21.14
CA ALA A 54 -20.28 6.68 22.59
C ALA A 54 -18.85 6.76 23.10
N ILE A 55 -18.71 7.35 24.29
CA ILE A 55 -17.50 7.21 25.11
C ILE A 55 -17.59 5.87 25.83
N LEU A 56 -16.52 5.07 25.78
CA LEU A 56 -16.38 3.86 26.57
C LEU A 56 -15.95 4.22 28.00
N THR A 57 -16.64 3.65 28.98
CA THR A 57 -16.21 3.61 30.39
C THR A 57 -15.80 2.17 30.76
N ASP A 58 -15.44 1.94 32.03
CA ASP A 58 -15.00 0.61 32.48
C ASP A 58 -16.02 -0.50 32.19
N ARG A 59 -17.31 -0.16 32.18
CA ARG A 59 -18.43 -1.10 32.03
C ARG A 59 -19.58 -0.58 31.17
N THR A 60 -19.52 0.65 30.67
CA THR A 60 -20.69 1.27 30.02
C THR A 60 -20.30 2.05 28.78
N PHE A 61 -21.32 2.41 27.99
CA PHE A 61 -21.21 3.37 26.91
C PHE A 61 -22.03 4.61 27.23
N ILE A 62 -21.42 5.79 27.16
CA ILE A 62 -22.11 7.07 27.29
C ILE A 62 -22.38 7.61 25.89
N VAL A 63 -23.65 7.63 25.47
CA VAL A 63 -24.04 8.08 24.13
C VAL A 63 -23.68 9.55 23.93
N LYS A 64 -22.90 9.86 22.89
CA LYS A 64 -22.47 11.22 22.57
C LYS A 64 -22.86 11.68 21.18
N TYR A 65 -23.22 10.76 20.28
CA TYR A 65 -23.73 11.13 18.98
C TYR A 65 -24.66 10.04 18.43
N LEU A 66 -25.67 10.47 17.67
CA LEU A 66 -26.67 9.63 17.02
C LEU A 66 -26.79 10.08 15.57
N PHE A 67 -26.50 9.18 14.63
CA PHE A 67 -26.67 9.49 13.21
C PHE A 67 -28.15 9.69 12.88
N LYS A 68 -28.41 10.66 12.01
CA LYS A 68 -29.75 10.83 11.41
C LYS A 68 -30.15 9.55 10.68
N ASP A 69 -31.44 9.22 10.71
CA ASP A 69 -32.03 8.06 10.04
C ASP A 69 -31.49 6.70 10.52
N SER A 70 -30.72 6.68 11.61
CA SER A 70 -30.22 5.44 12.21
C SER A 70 -31.23 4.75 13.12
N PRO A 71 -31.12 3.43 13.33
CA PRO A 71 -32.01 2.69 14.23
C PRO A 71 -32.12 3.27 15.65
N ALA A 72 -31.05 3.89 16.16
CA ALA A 72 -31.00 4.43 17.50
C ALA A 72 -31.63 5.82 17.66
N VAL A 73 -31.77 6.61 16.59
CA VAL A 73 -32.00 8.07 16.68
C VAL A 73 -33.27 8.46 17.44
N SER A 74 -34.32 7.64 17.36
CA SER A 74 -35.61 7.90 18.04
C SER A 74 -35.76 7.17 19.37
N LYS A 75 -34.79 6.32 19.74
CA LYS A 75 -34.86 5.40 20.89
C LYS A 75 -33.90 5.80 22.01
N LEU A 76 -32.67 6.14 21.64
CA LEU A 76 -31.64 6.63 22.56
C LEU A 76 -31.63 8.16 22.61
N LYS A 77 -31.07 8.70 23.69
CA LYS A 77 -30.82 10.12 23.89
C LYS A 77 -29.34 10.35 24.18
N LEU A 78 -28.86 11.56 23.90
CA LEU A 78 -27.52 11.97 24.31
C LEU A 78 -27.39 11.85 25.83
N ASN A 79 -26.23 11.35 26.27
CA ASN A 79 -25.88 11.02 27.65
C ASN A 79 -26.65 9.85 28.27
N ASP A 80 -27.43 9.09 27.50
CA ASP A 80 -27.86 7.77 27.94
C ASP A 80 -26.62 6.91 28.26
N VAL A 81 -26.64 6.24 29.41
CA VAL A 81 -25.57 5.32 29.84
C VAL A 81 -26.05 3.89 29.61
N ILE A 82 -25.50 3.23 28.61
CA ILE A 82 -25.82 1.84 28.28
C ILE A 82 -24.92 0.94 29.13
N ALA A 83 -25.53 0.19 30.06
CA ALA A 83 -24.81 -0.60 31.06
C ALA A 83 -24.93 -2.12 30.85
N GLY A 84 -25.69 -2.55 29.87
CA GLY A 84 -25.92 -3.96 29.56
C GLY A 84 -26.79 -4.16 28.33
N ALA A 85 -26.99 -5.42 27.97
CA ALA A 85 -27.93 -5.83 26.94
C ALA A 85 -28.66 -7.11 27.36
N PHE A 86 -29.94 -7.23 26.97
CA PHE A 86 -30.80 -8.36 27.28
C PHE A 86 -30.87 -8.72 28.78
N GLY A 87 -30.86 -7.71 29.65
CA GLY A 87 -30.94 -7.88 31.10
C GLY A 87 -29.61 -8.30 31.76
N LYS A 88 -28.53 -8.41 30.97
CA LYS A 88 -27.19 -8.75 31.46
C LYS A 88 -26.32 -7.50 31.45
N PRO A 89 -25.78 -7.07 32.63
CA PRO A 89 -24.79 -6.01 32.70
C PRO A 89 -23.51 -6.38 31.94
N PHE A 90 -22.83 -5.39 31.36
CA PHE A 90 -21.54 -5.61 30.72
C PHE A 90 -20.44 -5.95 31.74
N GLY A 91 -19.48 -6.76 31.30
CA GLY A 91 -18.24 -7.06 32.00
C GLY A 91 -17.35 -5.83 32.15
N ILE A 92 -16.30 -5.96 32.96
CA ILE A 92 -15.21 -4.96 33.01
C ILE A 92 -14.45 -5.08 31.70
N HIS A 93 -14.20 -3.95 31.06
CA HIS A 93 -13.39 -3.92 29.86
C HIS A 93 -11.94 -4.36 30.12
N THR A 94 -11.31 -5.03 29.15
CA THR A 94 -9.84 -5.22 29.09
C THR A 94 -9.18 -4.24 28.11
N PHE A 95 -9.99 -3.42 27.43
CA PHE A 95 -9.56 -2.54 26.36
C PHE A 95 -8.75 -1.35 26.89
N GLY A 96 -7.50 -1.17 26.45
CA GLY A 96 -6.69 0.00 26.85
C GLY A 96 -5.93 -0.15 28.17
N GLY A 97 -6.03 -1.26 28.90
CA GLY A 97 -5.09 -1.67 29.94
C GLY A 97 -4.29 -2.91 29.50
N GLY A 98 -3.18 -3.27 30.17
CA GLY A 98 -2.62 -4.62 30.00
C GLY A 98 -3.51 -5.60 30.78
N PRO A 99 -3.94 -6.76 30.25
CA PRO A 99 -3.51 -7.52 29.06
C PRO A 99 -4.26 -7.19 27.74
N HIS A 100 -3.76 -7.70 26.60
CA HIS A 100 -4.39 -7.51 25.29
C HIS A 100 -5.82 -8.06 25.20
N GLY A 101 -6.70 -7.34 24.50
CA GLY A 101 -8.05 -7.79 24.17
C GLY A 101 -9.08 -6.66 24.22
N TYR A 102 -10.33 -7.02 23.96
CA TYR A 102 -11.45 -6.07 23.99
C TYR A 102 -12.67 -6.67 24.70
N GLU A 103 -12.45 -7.64 25.58
CA GLU A 103 -13.46 -8.17 26.50
C GLU A 103 -14.14 -7.04 27.29
N GLY A 104 -15.35 -7.31 27.79
CA GLY A 104 -16.22 -6.33 28.45
C GLY A 104 -17.17 -5.64 27.47
N PRO A 105 -17.47 -4.34 27.61
CA PRO A 105 -18.58 -3.70 26.89
C PRO A 105 -18.51 -3.83 25.36
N ILE A 106 -17.31 -3.74 24.76
CA ILE A 106 -17.15 -3.88 23.29
C ILE A 106 -17.54 -5.29 22.84
N MET A 107 -16.98 -6.32 23.50
CA MET A 107 -17.29 -7.71 23.18
C MET A 107 -18.76 -8.04 23.47
N ASP A 108 -19.24 -7.70 24.67
CA ASP A 108 -20.60 -8.02 25.11
C ASP A 108 -21.66 -7.37 24.21
N LEU A 109 -21.46 -6.12 23.78
CA LEU A 109 -22.39 -5.45 22.86
C LEU A 109 -22.29 -6.03 21.44
N GLY A 110 -21.08 -6.35 20.96
CA GLY A 110 -20.89 -7.01 19.67
C GLY A 110 -21.56 -8.39 19.60
N GLU A 111 -21.54 -9.15 20.69
CA GLU A 111 -22.28 -10.41 20.85
C GLU A 111 -23.79 -10.20 20.98
N ALA A 112 -24.23 -9.12 21.64
CA ALA A 112 -25.64 -8.77 21.71
C ALA A 112 -26.22 -8.41 20.34
N ILE A 113 -25.46 -7.69 19.50
CA ILE A 113 -25.81 -7.40 18.10
C ILE A 113 -25.93 -8.72 17.33
N GLU A 114 -24.96 -9.62 17.47
CA GLU A 114 -24.97 -10.94 16.83
C GLU A 114 -26.23 -11.74 17.21
N ARG A 115 -26.58 -11.74 18.49
CA ARG A 115 -27.78 -12.41 19.01
C ARG A 115 -29.07 -11.80 18.45
N ALA A 116 -29.16 -10.48 18.37
CA ALA A 116 -30.36 -9.79 17.86
C ALA A 116 -30.59 -10.11 16.38
N GLU A 117 -29.56 -9.93 15.55
CA GLU A 117 -29.65 -10.17 14.10
C GLU A 117 -29.85 -11.65 13.75
N GLY A 118 -29.38 -12.55 14.62
CA GLY A 118 -29.61 -14.00 14.52
C GLY A 118 -31.05 -14.45 14.84
N LYS A 119 -31.93 -13.53 15.29
CA LYS A 119 -33.31 -13.82 15.68
C LYS A 119 -34.29 -12.89 14.96
N ASP A 120 -34.86 -11.94 15.68
CA ASP A 120 -35.94 -11.04 15.25
C ASP A 120 -35.45 -9.60 15.03
N GLY A 121 -34.14 -9.37 15.16
CA GLY A 121 -33.54 -8.04 15.05
C GLY A 121 -33.67 -7.17 16.30
N LYS A 122 -34.28 -7.65 17.40
CA LYS A 122 -34.53 -6.81 18.57
C LYS A 122 -33.33 -6.78 19.51
N LEU A 123 -32.56 -5.69 19.47
CA LEU A 123 -31.47 -5.44 20.41
C LEU A 123 -32.02 -4.69 21.63
N VAL A 124 -32.14 -5.38 22.75
CA VAL A 124 -32.59 -4.77 24.02
C VAL A 124 -31.39 -4.29 24.82
N LEU A 125 -31.31 -2.98 25.05
CA LEU A 125 -30.25 -2.32 25.80
C LEU A 125 -30.74 -1.94 27.20
N ASN A 126 -29.95 -2.22 28.23
CA ASN A 126 -30.22 -1.76 29.59
C ASN A 126 -29.61 -0.35 29.76
N VAL A 127 -30.47 0.67 29.81
CA VAL A 127 -30.10 2.09 29.77
C VAL A 127 -30.40 2.77 31.09
N GLN A 128 -29.43 3.53 31.58
CA GLN A 128 -29.61 4.51 32.65
C GLN A 128 -29.76 5.90 32.02
N ARG A 129 -30.92 6.54 32.22
CA ARG A 129 -31.25 7.88 31.71
C ARG A 129 -31.52 8.80 32.89
N GLY A 130 -30.53 9.61 33.25
CA GLY A 130 -30.57 10.33 34.53
C GLY A 130 -30.65 9.32 35.69
N SER A 131 -31.68 9.42 36.53
CA SER A 131 -31.93 8.47 37.63
C SER A 131 -32.73 7.22 37.21
N GLU A 132 -33.35 7.22 36.03
CA GLU A 132 -34.21 6.13 35.55
C GLU A 132 -33.40 4.98 34.94
N LYS A 133 -33.81 3.74 35.23
CA LYS A 133 -33.32 2.53 34.56
C LYS A 133 -34.42 1.98 33.69
N LEU A 134 -34.14 1.78 32.41
CA LEU A 134 -35.10 1.30 31.43
C LEU A 134 -34.47 0.36 30.41
N ASP A 135 -35.29 -0.49 29.83
CA ASP A 135 -34.92 -1.33 28.69
C ASP A 135 -35.33 -0.63 27.40
N VAL A 136 -34.33 -0.28 26.58
CA VAL A 136 -34.53 0.37 25.27
C VAL A 136 -34.33 -0.67 24.18
N THR A 137 -35.37 -0.92 23.38
CA THR A 137 -35.28 -1.83 22.23
C THR A 137 -34.93 -1.05 20.97
N ILE A 138 -33.84 -1.45 20.31
CA ILE A 138 -33.41 -1.00 18.99
C ILE A 138 -33.75 -2.09 17.98
N ASP A 139 -34.50 -1.73 16.94
CA ASP A 139 -34.83 -2.67 15.86
C ASP A 139 -33.69 -2.66 14.83
N LEU A 140 -32.98 -3.78 14.72
CA LEU A 140 -31.96 -4.07 13.71
C LEU A 140 -32.55 -4.98 12.63
N GLU A 141 -31.90 -5.03 11.48
CA GLU A 141 -32.28 -5.98 10.44
C GLU A 141 -31.84 -7.41 10.81
N PRO A 142 -32.74 -8.43 10.75
CA PRO A 142 -32.40 -9.80 11.08
C PRO A 142 -31.61 -10.47 9.94
N ILE A 143 -30.31 -10.17 9.86
CA ILE A 143 -29.40 -10.67 8.80
C ILE A 143 -28.72 -12.01 9.13
N GLY A 144 -29.09 -12.65 10.24
CA GLY A 144 -28.55 -13.92 10.70
C GLY A 144 -27.25 -13.79 11.52
N THR A 145 -26.57 -14.93 11.71
CA THR A 145 -25.32 -15.06 12.45
C THR A 145 -24.14 -15.44 11.54
N PHE A 146 -22.92 -15.21 12.01
CA PHE A 146 -21.70 -15.74 11.40
C PHE A 146 -21.66 -17.26 11.56
N GLY A 147 -21.59 -17.98 10.44
CA GLY A 147 -21.40 -19.43 10.44
C GLY A 147 -20.06 -19.86 11.05
N ALA A 148 -19.95 -21.14 11.42
CA ALA A 148 -18.73 -21.70 12.02
C ALA A 148 -17.48 -21.56 11.13
N THR A 149 -17.67 -21.57 9.81
CA THR A 149 -16.61 -21.46 8.81
C THR A 149 -16.47 -20.07 8.20
N PHE A 150 -17.13 -19.05 8.76
CA PHE A 150 -17.15 -17.72 8.15
C PHE A 150 -15.73 -17.19 7.86
N PRO A 151 -15.52 -16.45 6.75
CA PRO A 151 -16.54 -16.04 5.79
C PRO A 151 -16.91 -17.10 4.74
N VAL A 152 -16.31 -18.29 4.75
CA VAL A 152 -16.61 -19.34 3.77
C VAL A 152 -18.02 -19.89 4.01
N GLY A 153 -18.88 -19.81 2.99
CA GLY A 153 -20.26 -20.32 3.03
C GLY A 153 -21.14 -19.61 4.07
N CYS A 154 -20.90 -18.32 4.32
CA CYS A 154 -21.58 -17.56 5.36
C CYS A 154 -22.42 -16.43 4.75
N ARG A 155 -23.76 -16.60 4.76
CA ARG A 155 -24.71 -15.63 4.19
C ARG A 155 -24.55 -14.23 4.79
N LYS A 156 -24.32 -14.13 6.10
CA LYS A 156 -24.07 -12.84 6.77
C LYS A 156 -22.81 -12.16 6.22
N SER A 157 -21.71 -12.91 6.06
CA SER A 157 -20.47 -12.36 5.51
C SER A 157 -20.62 -11.91 4.06
N GLU A 158 -21.35 -12.66 3.24
CA GLU A 158 -21.66 -12.28 1.85
C GLU A 158 -22.46 -10.96 1.80
N LEU A 159 -23.53 -10.84 2.60
CA LEU A 159 -24.36 -9.65 2.64
C LEU A 159 -23.60 -8.42 3.15
N LEU A 160 -22.78 -8.59 4.19
CA LEU A 160 -21.95 -7.50 4.72
C LEU A 160 -20.88 -7.05 3.73
N ARG A 161 -20.29 -7.98 2.99
CA ARG A 161 -19.36 -7.67 1.91
C ARG A 161 -20.06 -6.91 0.78
N GLU A 162 -21.24 -7.36 0.35
CA GLU A 162 -22.04 -6.70 -0.69
C GLU A 162 -22.32 -5.25 -0.32
N ARG A 163 -22.76 -4.99 0.93
CA ARG A 163 -23.01 -3.64 1.45
C ARG A 163 -21.75 -2.79 1.50
N ALA A 164 -20.63 -3.35 1.95
CA ALA A 164 -19.36 -2.64 1.98
C ALA A 164 -18.90 -2.21 0.58
N LEU A 165 -18.96 -3.13 -0.40
CA LEU A 165 -18.60 -2.83 -1.78
C LEU A 165 -19.53 -1.80 -2.42
N LYS A 166 -20.84 -1.93 -2.17
CA LYS A 166 -21.84 -0.95 -2.59
C LYS A 166 -21.53 0.44 -2.01
N TYR A 167 -21.29 0.52 -0.71
CA TYR A 167 -20.95 1.78 -0.05
C TYR A 167 -19.71 2.44 -0.70
N LEU A 168 -18.62 1.68 -0.89
CA LEU A 168 -17.41 2.21 -1.53
C LEU A 168 -17.65 2.70 -2.97
N ALA A 169 -18.51 2.01 -3.73
CA ALA A 169 -18.81 2.39 -5.10
C ALA A 169 -19.72 3.63 -5.21
N GLU A 170 -20.64 3.81 -4.26
CA GLU A 170 -21.60 4.93 -4.24
C GLU A 170 -21.03 6.24 -3.66
N HIS A 171 -19.85 6.20 -3.03
CA HIS A 171 -19.22 7.36 -2.41
C HIS A 171 -17.95 7.79 -3.19
N PRO A 172 -17.98 8.89 -3.97
CA PRO A 172 -16.82 9.35 -4.75
C PRO A 172 -15.56 9.64 -3.92
N ASP A 173 -15.72 10.05 -2.65
CA ASP A 173 -14.60 10.30 -1.74
C ASP A 173 -13.81 9.01 -1.44
N ALA A 174 -14.49 7.85 -1.38
CA ALA A 174 -13.83 6.56 -1.25
C ALA A 174 -12.85 6.30 -2.41
N GLN A 175 -13.22 6.77 -3.61
CA GLN A 175 -12.43 6.61 -4.83
C GLN A 175 -11.31 7.66 -4.96
N ASN A 176 -11.32 8.68 -4.11
CA ASN A 176 -10.32 9.75 -4.05
C ASN A 176 -9.49 9.74 -2.75
N VAL A 177 -9.62 8.69 -1.94
CA VAL A 177 -8.79 8.52 -0.74
C VAL A 177 -7.31 8.56 -1.10
N TRP A 178 -6.55 9.41 -0.42
CA TRP A 178 -5.17 9.72 -0.80
C TRP A 178 -4.15 8.88 -0.03
N GLN A 179 -4.49 8.41 1.16
CA GLN A 179 -3.62 7.55 1.96
C GLN A 179 -3.45 6.21 1.27
N SER A 180 -2.20 5.84 0.97
CA SER A 180 -1.89 4.72 0.07
C SER A 180 -2.39 3.36 0.59
N HIS A 181 -2.36 3.11 1.90
CA HIS A 181 -2.92 1.87 2.48
C HIS A 181 -4.44 1.79 2.33
N ALA A 182 -5.15 2.90 2.57
CA ALA A 182 -6.60 2.98 2.40
C ALA A 182 -6.98 2.88 0.91
N ARG A 183 -6.26 3.60 0.04
CA ARG A 183 -6.44 3.54 -1.41
C ARG A 183 -6.21 2.14 -1.95
N MET A 184 -5.18 1.43 -1.49
CA MET A 184 -4.94 0.02 -1.85
C MET A 184 -6.13 -0.84 -1.41
N ALA A 185 -6.54 -0.78 -0.13
CA ALA A 185 -7.64 -1.59 0.39
C ALA A 185 -8.96 -1.36 -0.38
N VAL A 186 -9.32 -0.10 -0.64
CA VAL A 186 -10.53 0.26 -1.40
C VAL A 186 -10.44 -0.20 -2.85
N THR A 187 -9.31 0.08 -3.53
CA THR A 187 -9.09 -0.33 -4.93
C THR A 187 -9.23 -1.84 -5.06
N LEU A 188 -8.53 -2.60 -4.21
CA LEU A 188 -8.53 -4.05 -4.24
C LEU A 188 -9.90 -4.62 -3.87
N ALA A 189 -10.59 -4.07 -2.87
CA ALA A 189 -11.95 -4.48 -2.53
C ALA A 189 -12.88 -4.38 -3.75
N LEU A 190 -12.94 -3.22 -4.40
CA LEU A 190 -13.75 -3.00 -5.60
C LEU A 190 -13.38 -3.92 -6.75
N LEU A 191 -12.08 -4.17 -6.98
CA LEU A 191 -11.59 -5.12 -7.99
C LEU A 191 -11.99 -6.57 -7.71
N THR A 192 -12.36 -6.92 -6.48
CA THR A 192 -12.89 -8.26 -6.17
C THR A 192 -14.41 -8.39 -6.37
N SER A 193 -15.12 -7.30 -6.69
CA SER A 193 -16.57 -7.35 -6.89
C SER A 193 -16.95 -8.15 -8.13
N ASP A 194 -18.09 -8.84 -8.08
CA ASP A 194 -18.72 -9.48 -9.23
C ASP A 194 -19.68 -8.50 -9.95
N ASP A 195 -20.00 -7.35 -9.34
CA ASP A 195 -20.76 -6.29 -10.00
C ASP A 195 -19.84 -5.50 -10.97
N PRO A 196 -20.17 -5.42 -12.28
CA PRO A 196 -19.33 -4.76 -13.26
C PRO A 196 -19.09 -3.27 -13.01
N LYS A 197 -20.05 -2.55 -12.41
CA LYS A 197 -19.90 -1.11 -12.11
C LYS A 197 -18.94 -0.90 -10.94
N GLN A 198 -19.07 -1.71 -9.90
CA GLN A 198 -18.15 -1.66 -8.75
C GLN A 198 -16.74 -2.05 -9.17
N PHE A 199 -16.60 -3.11 -9.98
CA PHE A 199 -15.33 -3.51 -10.56
C PHE A 199 -14.72 -2.40 -11.43
N ALA A 200 -15.54 -1.75 -12.27
CA ALA A 200 -15.10 -0.63 -13.11
C ALA A 200 -14.57 0.56 -12.29
N ALA A 201 -15.16 0.85 -11.13
CA ALA A 201 -14.64 1.85 -10.20
C ALA A 201 -13.25 1.48 -9.68
N GLY A 202 -13.05 0.23 -9.24
CA GLY A 202 -11.73 -0.29 -8.84
C GLY A 202 -10.70 -0.22 -9.97
N LYS A 203 -11.09 -0.61 -11.19
CA LYS A 203 -10.24 -0.49 -12.40
C LYS A 203 -9.85 0.97 -12.66
N SER A 204 -10.79 1.89 -12.59
CA SER A 204 -10.53 3.34 -12.75
C SER A 204 -9.52 3.84 -11.71
N MET A 205 -9.68 3.46 -10.43
CA MET A 205 -8.73 3.81 -9.38
C MET A 205 -7.32 3.29 -9.65
N ALA A 206 -7.20 2.02 -10.08
CA ALA A 206 -5.91 1.41 -10.42
C ALA A 206 -5.23 2.13 -11.60
N LEU A 207 -5.96 2.39 -12.69
CA LEU A 207 -5.42 3.08 -13.86
C LEU A 207 -5.03 4.54 -13.55
N LYS A 208 -5.85 5.26 -12.78
CA LYS A 208 -5.52 6.62 -12.31
C LYS A 208 -4.26 6.61 -11.45
N TRP A 209 -4.10 5.61 -10.56
CA TRP A 209 -2.90 5.48 -9.75
C TRP A 209 -1.69 5.09 -10.58
N SER A 210 -1.86 4.26 -11.62
CA SER A 210 -0.79 3.92 -12.56
C SER A 210 -0.24 5.15 -13.29
N GLY A 211 -1.08 6.13 -13.60
CA GLY A 211 -0.65 7.41 -14.19
C GLY A 211 0.14 8.33 -13.26
N GLN A 212 0.09 8.09 -11.93
CA GLN A 212 0.80 8.87 -10.92
C GLN A 212 2.16 8.21 -10.63
N LYS A 213 3.17 8.59 -11.41
CA LYS A 213 4.53 8.05 -11.25
C LYS A 213 5.15 8.57 -9.95
N PRO A 214 5.87 7.71 -9.19
CA PRO A 214 6.60 8.15 -8.02
C PRO A 214 7.75 9.09 -8.39
N ASP A 215 8.05 10.03 -7.50
CA ASP A 215 9.24 10.86 -7.55
C ASP A 215 10.36 10.30 -6.66
N ALA A 216 11.53 10.95 -6.67
CA ALA A 216 12.70 10.50 -5.91
C ALA A 216 12.51 10.56 -4.38
N GLY A 217 11.55 11.34 -3.88
CA GLY A 217 11.26 11.47 -2.45
C GLY A 217 10.08 10.60 -1.99
N THR A 218 9.45 9.87 -2.89
CA THR A 218 8.24 9.10 -2.59
C THR A 218 8.54 8.02 -1.56
N TRP A 219 7.75 8.00 -0.49
CA TRP A 219 7.94 7.10 0.63
C TRP A 219 7.77 5.64 0.22
N THR A 220 8.62 4.76 0.75
CA THR A 220 8.55 3.30 0.52
C THR A 220 7.14 2.77 0.79
N TRP A 221 6.50 3.28 1.85
CA TRP A 221 5.13 2.93 2.19
C TRP A 221 4.18 3.14 1.00
N ASN A 222 4.27 4.28 0.32
CA ASN A 222 3.44 4.60 -0.84
C ASN A 222 3.82 3.75 -2.05
N LEU A 223 5.12 3.56 -2.30
CA LEU A 223 5.63 2.71 -3.38
C LEU A 223 5.09 1.28 -3.27
N SER A 224 5.19 0.67 -2.08
CA SER A 224 4.76 -0.71 -1.86
C SER A 224 3.26 -0.90 -2.05
N HIS A 225 2.43 -0.02 -1.47
CA HIS A 225 0.96 -0.13 -1.61
C HIS A 225 0.49 0.08 -3.05
N GLN A 226 1.10 1.03 -3.78
CA GLN A 226 0.81 1.24 -5.20
C GLN A 226 1.22 0.01 -6.00
N LEU A 227 2.40 -0.55 -5.76
CA LEU A 227 2.90 -1.72 -6.47
C LEU A 227 2.05 -2.98 -6.18
N ILE A 228 1.62 -3.19 -4.93
CA ILE A 228 0.68 -4.27 -4.57
C ILE A 228 -0.63 -4.11 -5.35
N ALA A 229 -1.24 -2.92 -5.32
CA ALA A 229 -2.52 -2.66 -6.00
C ALA A 229 -2.44 -2.88 -7.52
N LEU A 230 -1.40 -2.35 -8.18
CA LEU A 230 -1.22 -2.48 -9.62
C LEU A 230 -0.87 -3.90 -10.05
N SER A 231 -0.09 -4.62 -9.24
CA SER A 231 0.27 -6.00 -9.54
C SER A 231 -0.94 -6.93 -9.43
N GLU A 232 -1.70 -6.84 -8.34
CA GLU A 232 -2.96 -7.59 -8.19
C GLU A 232 -3.97 -7.24 -9.30
N TYR A 233 -4.08 -5.96 -9.66
CA TYR A 233 -4.90 -5.53 -10.80
C TYR A 233 -4.46 -6.19 -12.11
N HIS A 234 -3.16 -6.21 -12.41
CA HIS A 234 -2.65 -6.88 -13.61
C HIS A 234 -2.91 -8.39 -13.56
N LEU A 235 -2.69 -9.05 -12.42
CA LEU A 235 -2.92 -10.48 -12.26
C LEU A 235 -4.39 -10.86 -12.43
N LEU A 236 -5.31 -10.01 -11.97
CA LEU A 236 -6.76 -10.18 -12.12
C LEU A 236 -7.23 -9.96 -13.56
N THR A 237 -6.74 -8.91 -14.21
CA THR A 237 -7.34 -8.39 -15.46
C THR A 237 -6.53 -8.69 -16.71
N ARG A 238 -5.26 -9.04 -16.53
CA ARG A 238 -4.23 -9.13 -17.59
C ARG A 238 -4.02 -7.81 -18.35
N ASP A 239 -4.48 -6.69 -17.81
CA ASP A 239 -4.30 -5.37 -18.41
C ASP A 239 -2.81 -4.97 -18.30
N ALA A 240 -2.11 -5.01 -19.43
CA ALA A 240 -0.68 -4.72 -19.49
C ALA A 240 -0.37 -3.21 -19.39
N ALA A 241 -1.39 -2.33 -19.45
CA ALA A 241 -1.19 -0.88 -19.41
C ALA A 241 -0.50 -0.39 -18.13
N VAL A 242 -0.59 -1.15 -17.03
CA VAL A 242 0.04 -0.80 -15.75
C VAL A 242 1.50 -1.26 -15.63
N LEU A 243 1.96 -2.19 -16.47
CA LEU A 243 3.31 -2.79 -16.38
C LEU A 243 4.45 -1.76 -16.46
N PRO A 244 4.38 -0.69 -17.27
CA PRO A 244 5.39 0.36 -17.25
C PRO A 244 5.55 1.02 -15.88
N THR A 245 4.44 1.28 -15.17
CA THR A 245 4.48 1.86 -13.83
C THR A 245 4.92 0.83 -12.79
N VAL A 246 4.52 -0.44 -12.92
CA VAL A 246 5.04 -1.54 -12.10
C VAL A 246 6.57 -1.60 -12.18
N LYS A 247 7.15 -1.52 -13.39
CA LYS A 247 8.61 -1.47 -13.60
C LYS A 247 9.27 -0.26 -12.93
N ILE A 248 8.65 0.92 -12.99
CA ILE A 248 9.15 2.11 -12.30
C ILE A 248 9.16 1.91 -10.79
N LEU A 249 8.08 1.35 -10.22
CA LEU A 249 7.93 1.13 -8.79
C LEU A 249 8.92 0.09 -8.26
N VAL A 250 9.14 -1.00 -9.01
CA VAL A 250 10.16 -2.01 -8.68
C VAL A 250 11.54 -1.34 -8.55
N GLY A 251 11.96 -0.58 -9.57
CA GLY A 251 13.24 0.12 -9.55
C GLY A 251 13.32 1.25 -8.51
N ALA A 252 12.20 1.89 -8.18
CA ALA A 252 12.14 2.89 -7.11
C ALA A 252 12.35 2.25 -5.73
N LEU A 253 11.73 1.09 -5.47
CA LEU A 253 11.97 0.33 -4.25
C LEU A 253 13.43 -0.17 -4.18
N GLU A 254 14.03 -0.64 -5.28
CA GLU A 254 15.43 -1.06 -5.26
C GLU A 254 16.37 0.08 -4.85
N LYS A 255 16.10 1.29 -5.32
CA LYS A 255 16.85 2.49 -4.93
C LYS A 255 16.56 2.94 -3.50
N ALA A 256 15.36 2.67 -3.00
CA ALA A 256 14.95 3.02 -1.64
C ALA A 256 15.48 2.06 -0.57
N GLN A 257 15.94 0.86 -0.97
CA GLN A 257 16.45 -0.14 -0.05
C GLN A 257 17.73 0.33 0.63
N TYR A 258 17.83 0.09 1.93
CA TYR A 258 19.04 0.42 2.69
C TYR A 258 20.19 -0.48 2.26
N SER A 259 21.31 0.14 1.90
CA SER A 259 22.56 -0.54 1.55
C SER A 259 23.77 0.22 2.11
N GLY A 260 24.65 -0.45 2.85
CA GLY A 260 25.92 0.12 3.32
C GLY A 260 25.88 0.85 4.67
N LYS A 261 26.99 1.53 5.03
CA LYS A 261 27.20 2.15 6.35
C LYS A 261 26.29 3.37 6.54
N ILE A 262 25.64 3.45 7.71
CA ILE A 262 24.66 4.49 8.04
C ILE A 262 25.29 5.51 8.96
N VAL A 263 25.73 6.64 8.43
CA VAL A 263 26.53 7.63 9.20
C VAL A 263 25.67 8.48 10.17
N VAL A 264 24.34 8.26 10.21
CA VAL A 264 23.36 9.08 11.00
C VAL A 264 23.51 8.90 12.52
N TRP A 265 24.03 7.76 13.00
CA TRP A 265 24.20 7.51 14.43
C TRP A 265 25.69 7.46 14.78
N GLN A 266 26.38 8.60 14.77
CA GLN A 266 27.70 8.64 15.38
C GLN A 266 27.58 8.34 16.87
N ALA A 267 28.51 7.54 17.41
CA ALA A 267 28.57 7.29 18.83
C ALA A 267 28.67 8.62 19.59
N LYS A 268 27.80 8.80 20.59
CA LYS A 268 27.85 9.95 21.48
C LYS A 268 29.09 9.86 22.37
N PRO A 269 29.56 10.97 22.97
CA PRO A 269 30.63 10.93 23.96
C PRO A 269 30.34 9.91 25.06
N GLY A 270 31.22 8.92 25.22
CA GLY A 270 31.07 7.82 26.19
C GLY A 270 30.45 6.52 25.63
N GLU A 271 29.99 6.51 24.37
CA GLU A 271 29.54 5.30 23.69
C GLU A 271 30.68 4.61 22.92
N ASP A 272 30.58 3.29 22.76
CA ASP A 272 31.54 2.50 21.99
C ASP A 272 31.19 2.55 20.49
N ALA A 273 31.98 3.34 19.73
CA ALA A 273 31.80 3.52 18.30
C ALA A 273 31.79 2.20 17.50
N SER A 274 32.55 1.19 17.93
CA SER A 274 32.59 -0.11 17.26
C SER A 274 31.26 -0.86 17.38
N LYS A 275 30.59 -0.76 18.54
CA LYS A 275 29.29 -1.39 18.79
C LYS A 275 28.17 -0.69 18.03
N ILE A 276 28.22 0.64 17.97
CA ILE A 276 27.25 1.43 17.20
C ILE A 276 27.39 1.13 15.71
N ASP A 277 28.61 1.11 15.18
CA ASP A 277 28.89 0.73 13.79
C ASP A 277 28.39 -0.69 13.47
N ALA A 278 28.63 -1.66 14.37
CA ALA A 278 28.17 -3.03 14.20
C ALA A 278 26.62 -3.14 14.20
N ALA A 279 25.93 -2.40 15.08
CA ALA A 279 24.48 -2.39 15.14
C ALA A 279 23.84 -1.74 13.90
N GLN A 280 24.48 -0.72 13.32
CA GLN A 280 24.03 -0.13 12.06
C GLN A 280 24.08 -1.11 10.88
N GLN A 281 25.02 -2.07 10.86
CA GLN A 281 25.06 -3.08 9.81
C GLN A 281 23.79 -3.95 9.78
N LEU A 282 23.03 -4.03 10.89
CA LEU A 282 21.78 -4.78 10.94
C LEU A 282 20.67 -4.16 10.08
N TYR A 283 20.84 -2.91 9.64
CA TYR A 283 19.87 -2.14 8.86
C TYR A 283 19.88 -2.51 7.38
N ASP A 284 20.94 -3.18 6.93
CA ASP A 284 21.12 -3.59 5.54
C ASP A 284 19.92 -4.40 5.02
N GLY A 285 19.45 -4.05 3.83
CA GLY A 285 18.29 -4.68 3.19
C GLY A 285 16.92 -4.18 3.64
N GLY A 286 16.84 -3.44 4.75
CA GLY A 286 15.59 -2.90 5.27
C GLY A 286 15.07 -1.66 4.52
N PHE A 287 13.87 -1.22 4.88
CA PHE A 287 13.22 -0.03 4.32
C PHE A 287 12.69 0.90 5.39
N GLY A 288 12.98 2.20 5.26
CA GLY A 288 12.38 3.25 6.08
C GLY A 288 11.09 3.82 5.48
N HIS A 289 10.56 4.87 6.12
CA HIS A 289 9.47 5.67 5.53
C HIS A 289 9.94 6.34 4.24
N ALA A 290 11.04 7.08 4.29
CA ALA A 290 11.67 7.70 3.13
C ALA A 290 12.64 6.74 2.42
N PRO A 291 12.91 6.96 1.13
CA PRO A 291 13.99 6.26 0.41
C PRO A 291 15.34 6.44 1.10
N TYR A 292 16.17 5.40 1.05
CA TYR A 292 17.53 5.46 1.57
C TYR A 292 18.36 6.55 0.86
N VAL A 293 18.99 7.40 1.66
CA VAL A 293 19.96 8.42 1.23
C VAL A 293 21.28 8.18 1.96
N PRO A 294 22.40 7.93 1.26
CA PRO A 294 23.70 7.77 1.91
C PRO A 294 24.14 9.06 2.65
N GLY A 295 24.79 8.91 3.82
CA GLY A 295 25.41 10.02 4.57
C GLY A 295 24.63 10.54 5.78
N VAL A 296 25.02 11.71 6.29
CA VAL A 296 24.38 12.41 7.43
C VAL A 296 23.44 13.50 6.89
N GLY A 297 22.30 13.71 7.55
CA GLY A 297 21.48 14.89 7.30
C GLY A 297 22.26 16.19 7.57
N LYS A 298 21.92 17.28 6.88
CA LYS A 298 22.63 18.57 6.99
C LYS A 298 22.68 19.14 8.42
N ASP A 299 21.79 18.69 9.30
CA ASP A 299 21.60 19.23 10.65
C ASP A 299 21.97 18.25 11.78
N GLY A 300 22.62 17.11 11.48
CA GLY A 300 23.04 16.14 12.50
C GLY A 300 21.92 15.38 13.25
N GLY A 301 20.64 15.63 12.93
CA GLY A 301 19.49 14.83 13.38
C GLY A 301 19.24 13.57 12.54
N TYR A 302 18.06 12.97 12.64
CA TYR A 302 17.60 11.76 11.90
C TYR A 302 17.81 11.77 10.37
N GLY A 303 18.17 12.92 9.79
CA GLY A 303 18.47 13.08 8.37
C GLY A 303 17.27 12.75 7.47
N PRO A 304 17.46 12.73 6.14
CA PRO A 304 16.41 12.34 5.20
C PRO A 304 15.90 10.90 5.37
N ASN A 305 16.65 10.07 6.13
CA ASN A 305 16.37 8.67 6.40
C ASN A 305 15.43 8.43 7.60
N GLY A 306 15.05 9.48 8.33
CA GLY A 306 14.19 9.38 9.51
C GLY A 306 14.76 8.43 10.57
N TYR A 307 13.89 7.68 11.24
CA TYR A 307 14.24 6.68 12.25
C TYR A 307 14.82 5.38 11.65
N GLY A 308 15.29 5.36 10.39
CA GLY A 308 15.86 4.15 9.78
C GLY A 308 14.82 3.11 9.33
N PRO A 309 15.27 1.90 8.95
CA PRO A 309 14.42 0.88 8.39
C PRO A 309 13.57 0.18 9.46
N MET A 310 12.37 -0.22 9.05
CA MET A 310 11.37 -0.86 9.89
C MET A 310 10.91 -2.17 9.26
N GLN A 311 10.42 -3.08 10.10
CA GLN A 311 9.94 -4.39 9.65
C GLN A 311 8.77 -4.24 8.68
N TYR A 312 7.78 -3.41 9.04
CA TYR A 312 6.52 -3.39 8.31
C TYR A 312 6.65 -2.86 6.87
N THR A 313 7.39 -1.77 6.67
CA THR A 313 7.76 -1.25 5.35
C THR A 313 8.54 -2.26 4.52
N THR A 314 9.47 -2.99 5.16
CA THR A 314 10.27 -4.03 4.50
C THR A 314 9.38 -5.21 4.06
N ILE A 315 8.48 -5.68 4.92
CA ILE A 315 7.52 -6.75 4.61
C ILE A 315 6.61 -6.36 3.44
N LEU A 316 6.12 -5.11 3.44
CA LEU A 316 5.31 -4.58 2.34
C LEU A 316 6.11 -4.50 1.03
N ALA A 317 7.37 -4.07 1.07
CA ALA A 317 8.23 -4.04 -0.13
C ALA A 317 8.47 -5.45 -0.70
N VAL A 318 8.75 -6.44 0.15
CA VAL A 318 8.88 -7.85 -0.26
C VAL A 318 7.57 -8.36 -0.87
N THR A 319 6.44 -8.11 -0.23
CA THR A 319 5.11 -8.48 -0.75
C THR A 319 4.88 -7.87 -2.14
N ALA A 320 5.20 -6.58 -2.29
CA ALA A 320 5.03 -5.85 -3.54
C ALA A 320 5.93 -6.38 -4.67
N TRP A 321 7.22 -6.61 -4.40
CA TRP A 321 8.15 -7.21 -5.37
C TRP A 321 7.73 -8.62 -5.78
N GLN A 322 7.26 -9.44 -4.85
CA GLN A 322 6.83 -10.80 -5.17
C GLN A 322 5.56 -10.85 -6.03
N LEU A 323 4.65 -9.88 -5.86
CA LEU A 323 3.50 -9.72 -6.75
C LEU A 323 3.94 -9.19 -8.13
N ALA A 324 4.88 -8.25 -8.18
CA ALA A 324 5.42 -7.72 -9.41
C ALA A 324 6.14 -8.81 -10.24
N ALA A 325 6.90 -9.70 -9.58
CA ALA A 325 7.57 -10.83 -10.21
C ALA A 325 6.55 -11.74 -10.93
N ARG A 326 5.37 -11.95 -10.34
CA ARG A 326 4.27 -12.72 -10.96
C ARG A 326 3.60 -11.99 -12.13
N CYS A 327 3.81 -10.68 -12.25
CA CYS A 327 3.47 -9.89 -13.43
C CYS A 327 4.56 -9.91 -14.51
N GLY A 328 5.67 -10.63 -14.29
CA GLY A 328 6.84 -10.65 -15.18
C GLY A 328 7.81 -9.47 -14.98
N VAL A 329 7.72 -8.75 -13.86
CA VAL A 329 8.64 -7.66 -13.51
C VAL A 329 9.35 -8.00 -12.21
N GLU A 330 10.57 -8.54 -12.34
CA GLU A 330 11.35 -9.01 -11.21
C GLU A 330 12.22 -7.89 -10.62
N ALA A 331 12.33 -7.86 -9.30
CA ALA A 331 13.39 -7.12 -8.61
C ALA A 331 14.68 -7.96 -8.63
N HIS A 332 15.83 -7.32 -8.44
CA HIS A 332 17.10 -8.00 -8.33
C HIS A 332 17.05 -9.04 -7.19
N PRO A 333 17.44 -10.32 -7.43
CA PRO A 333 17.33 -11.38 -6.42
C PRO A 333 18.00 -11.05 -5.09
N ASP A 334 19.18 -10.42 -5.13
CA ASP A 334 19.89 -9.98 -3.93
C ASP A 334 19.09 -8.97 -3.09
N SER A 335 18.28 -8.11 -3.73
CA SER A 335 17.45 -7.14 -3.02
C SER A 335 16.38 -7.85 -2.18
N ILE A 336 15.75 -8.88 -2.73
CA ILE A 336 14.74 -9.68 -2.00
C ILE A 336 15.41 -10.43 -0.84
N ARG A 337 16.55 -11.09 -1.09
CA ARG A 337 17.29 -11.82 -0.05
C ARG A 337 17.68 -10.92 1.12
N ARG A 338 18.29 -9.76 0.86
CA ARG A 338 18.66 -8.81 1.92
C ARG A 338 17.46 -8.32 2.71
N ALA A 339 16.32 -8.07 2.04
CA ALA A 339 15.09 -7.67 2.72
C ALA A 339 14.52 -8.78 3.61
N LEU A 340 14.52 -10.03 3.13
CA LEU A 340 14.15 -11.19 3.94
C LEU A 340 15.10 -11.36 5.14
N ASP A 341 16.41 -11.21 4.95
CA ASP A 341 17.38 -11.26 6.06
C ASP A 341 17.10 -10.18 7.11
N PHE A 342 16.72 -8.97 6.70
CA PHE A 342 16.29 -7.92 7.61
C PHE A 342 15.03 -8.34 8.38
N ILE A 343 14.03 -8.91 7.70
CA ILE A 343 12.80 -9.41 8.33
C ILE A 343 13.11 -10.50 9.36
N HIS A 344 14.02 -11.39 8.99
CA HIS A 344 14.47 -12.50 9.81
C HIS A 344 15.18 -12.00 11.06
N ARG A 345 16.07 -11.01 10.96
CA ARG A 345 16.73 -10.41 12.13
C ARG A 345 15.72 -9.76 13.10
N GLY A 346 14.70 -9.07 12.59
CA GLY A 346 13.65 -8.48 13.43
C GLY A 346 12.52 -9.42 13.83
N THR A 347 12.64 -10.73 13.57
CA THR A 347 11.71 -11.75 14.04
C THR A 347 12.35 -12.63 15.11
N ASN A 348 11.83 -12.63 16.34
CA ASN A 348 12.43 -13.39 17.45
C ASN A 348 12.02 -14.88 17.46
N ALA A 349 12.49 -15.64 18.45
CA ALA A 349 12.24 -17.09 18.56
C ALA A 349 10.74 -17.44 18.77
N ALA A 350 9.95 -16.52 19.31
CA ALA A 350 8.51 -16.68 19.44
C ALA A 350 7.72 -16.35 18.16
N GLY A 351 8.38 -15.84 17.12
CA GLY A 351 7.74 -15.37 15.90
C GLY A 351 7.17 -13.96 15.99
N TYR A 352 7.47 -13.21 17.06
CA TYR A 352 7.14 -11.78 17.16
C TYR A 352 7.98 -11.00 16.15
N VAL A 353 7.32 -10.14 15.38
CA VAL A 353 7.93 -9.21 14.43
C VAL A 353 8.01 -7.84 15.08
N ALA A 354 9.23 -7.35 15.29
CA ALA A 354 9.48 -6.02 15.84
C ALA A 354 8.88 -4.91 14.95
N TYR A 355 8.77 -3.69 15.47
CA TYR A 355 8.53 -2.54 14.62
C TYR A 355 9.84 -2.05 13.99
N GLY A 356 10.81 -1.74 14.85
CA GLY A 356 12.12 -1.21 14.47
C GLY A 356 13.03 -1.19 15.69
N GLY A 357 12.77 -0.27 16.63
CA GLY A 357 13.65 0.00 17.77
C GLY A 357 13.87 -1.16 18.75
N GLU A 358 13.11 -2.24 18.66
CA GLU A 358 13.32 -3.43 19.49
C GLU A 358 14.51 -4.29 19.03
N PHE A 359 14.98 -4.13 17.78
CA PHE A 359 16.14 -4.86 17.25
C PHE A 359 17.10 -3.97 16.45
N THR A 360 16.75 -2.71 16.24
CA THR A 360 17.57 -1.67 15.63
C THR A 360 17.98 -0.62 16.67
N LEU A 361 18.87 0.32 16.31
CA LEU A 361 19.40 1.36 17.20
C LEU A 361 18.37 2.41 17.65
N ASN A 362 17.12 2.36 17.16
CA ASN A 362 16.15 3.44 17.42
C ASN A 362 15.83 3.61 18.91
N ASN A 363 16.00 2.56 19.72
CA ASN A 363 15.85 2.60 21.18
C ASN A 363 17.18 2.35 21.92
N GLY A 364 18.33 2.53 21.23
CA GLY A 364 19.67 2.26 21.76
C GLY A 364 20.25 0.92 21.31
N LEU A 365 21.42 0.56 21.85
CA LEU A 365 22.10 -0.69 21.52
C LEU A 365 21.28 -1.89 21.99
N VAL A 366 20.93 -2.77 21.05
CA VAL A 366 20.26 -4.05 21.31
C VAL A 366 21.29 -5.17 21.18
N ASP A 367 21.21 -6.19 22.05
CA ASP A 367 21.92 -7.46 21.85
C ASP A 367 21.14 -8.31 20.83
N PRO A 368 21.62 -8.45 19.58
CA PRO A 368 20.90 -9.17 18.54
C PRO A 368 20.79 -10.68 18.84
N VAL A 369 21.73 -11.25 19.60
CA VAL A 369 21.71 -12.67 19.97
C VAL A 369 20.64 -12.91 21.03
N ALA A 370 20.59 -12.06 22.05
CA ALA A 370 19.56 -12.12 23.08
C ALA A 370 18.17 -11.85 22.49
N TRP A 371 18.04 -10.83 21.64
CA TRP A 371 16.81 -10.52 20.90
C TRP A 371 16.31 -11.74 20.13
N LYS A 372 17.20 -12.36 19.33
CA LYS A 372 16.81 -13.49 18.49
C LYS A 372 16.34 -14.70 19.30
N LYS A 373 16.92 -14.92 20.49
CA LYS A 373 16.52 -15.97 21.43
C LYS A 373 15.29 -15.62 22.26
N SER A 374 14.91 -14.34 22.31
CA SER A 374 13.78 -13.88 23.11
C SER A 374 12.47 -14.54 22.67
N ARG A 375 11.63 -14.81 23.66
CA ARG A 375 10.24 -15.25 23.47
C ARG A 375 9.22 -14.18 23.86
N SER A 376 9.69 -12.97 24.17
CA SER A 376 8.86 -11.82 24.54
C SER A 376 8.09 -11.25 23.33
N GLY A 377 7.15 -10.36 23.61
CA GLY A 377 6.29 -9.72 22.62
C GLY A 377 4.94 -10.41 22.51
N ASP A 378 3.90 -9.60 22.54
CA ASP A 378 2.49 -9.98 22.48
C ASP A 378 1.63 -8.92 21.77
N ASN A 379 2.23 -7.81 21.33
CA ASN A 379 1.56 -6.69 20.66
C ASN A 379 1.57 -6.80 19.12
N TYR A 380 0.56 -6.18 18.52
CA TYR A 380 0.40 -5.97 17.08
C TYR A 380 0.63 -7.23 16.21
N ALA A 381 -0.22 -8.25 16.41
CA ALA A 381 -0.21 -9.49 15.62
C ALA A 381 -0.36 -9.30 14.09
N GLY A 382 -0.88 -8.15 13.64
CA GLY A 382 -0.95 -7.78 12.22
C GLY A 382 0.39 -7.75 11.49
N ARG A 383 1.51 -7.46 12.17
CA ARG A 383 2.86 -7.54 11.57
C ARG A 383 3.24 -8.96 11.21
N ALA A 384 2.95 -9.92 12.10
CA ALA A 384 3.13 -11.33 11.81
C ALA A 384 2.21 -11.78 10.67
N GLY A 385 0.96 -11.31 10.63
CA GLY A 385 0.04 -11.53 9.52
C GLY A 385 0.60 -11.09 8.16
N CYS A 386 1.08 -9.84 8.08
CA CYS A 386 1.72 -9.31 6.87
C CYS A 386 2.98 -10.11 6.48
N SER A 387 3.80 -10.48 7.48
CA SER A 387 5.00 -11.30 7.29
C SER A 387 4.69 -12.69 6.71
N ILE A 388 3.59 -13.33 7.16
CA ILE A 388 3.14 -14.61 6.59
C ILE A 388 2.85 -14.46 5.10
N VAL A 389 2.16 -13.38 4.69
CA VAL A 389 1.87 -13.12 3.27
C VAL A 389 3.17 -13.00 2.47
N ALA A 390 4.11 -12.17 2.92
CA ALA A 390 5.40 -11.98 2.25
C ALA A 390 6.18 -13.29 2.05
N HIS A 391 6.29 -14.11 3.11
CA HIS A 391 7.00 -15.39 3.05
C HIS A 391 6.28 -16.43 2.18
N LYS A 392 4.94 -16.50 2.24
CA LYS A 392 4.15 -17.41 1.40
C LYS A 392 4.20 -17.03 -0.08
N LEU A 393 4.46 -15.76 -0.38
CA LEU A 393 4.73 -15.30 -1.74
C LEU A 393 6.18 -15.50 -2.20
N SER A 394 7.09 -15.89 -1.28
CA SER A 394 8.53 -16.08 -1.53
C SER A 394 8.98 -17.55 -1.38
N PRO A 395 8.31 -18.54 -2.02
CA PRO A 395 8.59 -19.97 -1.83
C PRO A 395 9.96 -20.43 -2.36
N GLU A 396 10.61 -19.63 -3.21
CA GLU A 396 11.96 -19.87 -3.72
C GLU A 396 13.06 -19.71 -2.66
N PHE A 397 12.74 -19.08 -1.53
CA PHE A 397 13.62 -18.97 -0.37
C PHE A 397 13.21 -20.01 0.68
N ALA A 398 14.03 -21.04 0.86
CA ALA A 398 13.69 -22.19 1.71
C ALA A 398 13.35 -21.81 3.16
N ASP A 399 14.00 -20.79 3.70
CA ASP A 399 13.78 -20.26 5.05
C ASP A 399 12.43 -19.53 5.20
N SER A 400 11.78 -19.13 4.10
CA SER A 400 10.43 -18.55 4.15
C SER A 400 9.41 -19.46 4.82
N VAL A 401 9.54 -20.78 4.63
CA VAL A 401 8.64 -21.77 5.26
C VAL A 401 8.76 -21.70 6.78
N ASP A 402 9.99 -21.64 7.31
CA ASP A 402 10.25 -21.60 8.75
C ASP A 402 9.74 -20.31 9.40
N TYR A 403 9.91 -19.17 8.73
CA TYR A 403 9.45 -17.88 9.26
C TYR A 403 7.94 -17.73 9.16
N ALA A 404 7.31 -18.22 8.08
CA ALA A 404 5.85 -18.26 8.01
C ALA A 404 5.26 -19.10 9.16
N ASP A 405 5.84 -20.27 9.46
CA ASP A 405 5.42 -21.14 10.57
C ASP A 405 5.64 -20.49 11.95
N LYS A 406 6.77 -19.78 12.15
CA LYS A 406 6.99 -18.98 13.38
C LYS A 406 5.95 -17.87 13.54
N ASN A 407 5.72 -17.08 12.49
CA ASN A 407 4.75 -15.99 12.54
C ASN A 407 3.31 -16.51 12.70
N GLN A 408 2.99 -17.67 12.14
CA GLN A 408 1.71 -18.36 12.31
C GLN A 408 1.47 -18.76 13.78
N ARG A 409 2.45 -19.41 14.42
CA ARG A 409 2.38 -19.75 15.85
C ARG A 409 2.27 -18.50 16.73
N TYR A 410 2.95 -17.42 16.35
CA TYR A 410 2.81 -16.15 17.03
C TYR A 410 1.41 -15.57 16.91
N LEU A 411 0.84 -15.56 15.69
CA LEU A 411 -0.50 -15.06 15.41
C LEU A 411 -1.57 -15.84 16.20
N GLU A 412 -1.44 -17.17 16.30
CA GLU A 412 -2.31 -18.02 17.12
C GLU A 412 -2.26 -17.65 18.61
N ARG A 413 -1.09 -17.24 19.12
CA ARG A 413 -0.91 -16.85 20.53
C ARG A 413 -1.34 -15.41 20.82
N ALA A 414 -1.06 -14.49 19.90
CA ALA A 414 -1.16 -13.05 20.10
C ALA A 414 -2.38 -12.41 19.41
N TYR A 415 -3.32 -13.21 18.86
CA TYR A 415 -4.48 -12.74 18.11
C TYR A 415 -5.23 -11.58 18.78
N LYS A 416 -5.32 -11.54 20.12
CA LYS A 416 -6.01 -10.47 20.87
C LYS A 416 -5.44 -9.07 20.66
N SER A 417 -4.19 -8.95 20.19
CA SER A 417 -3.54 -7.66 19.96
C SER A 417 -3.71 -7.11 18.54
N MET A 418 -4.55 -7.73 17.69
CA MET A 418 -4.80 -7.21 16.35
C MET A 418 -5.31 -5.76 16.33
N PRO A 419 -6.21 -5.31 17.23
CA PRO A 419 -6.62 -3.91 17.29
C PRO A 419 -5.53 -2.93 17.80
N ASP A 420 -4.36 -3.43 18.21
CA ASP A 420 -3.29 -2.62 18.83
C ASP A 420 -2.26 -2.14 17.79
N GLY A 421 -2.69 -1.95 16.55
CA GLY A 421 -1.82 -1.47 15.49
C GLY A 421 -1.26 -0.08 15.80
N HIS A 422 0.04 0.10 15.56
CA HIS A 422 0.71 1.39 15.69
C HIS A 422 0.42 2.29 14.48
N ALA A 423 0.21 3.58 14.72
CA ALA A 423 -0.12 4.63 13.74
C ALA A 423 -1.47 4.48 13.01
N ASP A 424 -1.85 3.27 12.63
CA ASP A 424 -3.20 2.95 12.14
C ASP A 424 -3.58 1.53 12.60
N SER A 425 -4.52 1.45 13.52
CA SER A 425 -5.00 0.18 14.07
C SER A 425 -5.67 -0.71 13.01
N ASN A 426 -6.18 -0.14 11.91
CA ASN A 426 -6.83 -0.89 10.84
C ASN A 426 -5.87 -1.80 10.07
N LEU A 427 -4.58 -1.48 10.07
CA LEU A 427 -3.55 -2.32 9.44
C LEU A 427 -3.46 -3.71 10.11
N GLY A 428 -3.70 -3.79 11.42
CA GLY A 428 -3.80 -5.06 12.13
C GLY A 428 -5.00 -5.90 11.71
N LEU A 429 -6.13 -5.22 11.49
CA LEU A 429 -7.38 -5.82 11.04
C LEU A 429 -7.36 -6.21 9.56
N LEU A 430 -6.50 -5.57 8.77
CA LEU A 430 -6.25 -5.93 7.38
C LEU A 430 -5.31 -7.14 7.29
N TRP A 431 -4.08 -6.99 7.78
CA TRP A 431 -3.04 -7.99 7.53
C TRP A 431 -3.11 -9.21 8.44
N GLY A 432 -3.73 -9.10 9.62
CA GLY A 432 -3.92 -10.23 10.53
C GLY A 432 -4.80 -11.33 9.93
N PRO A 433 -6.07 -11.05 9.57
CA PRO A 433 -6.94 -12.03 8.92
C PRO A 433 -6.43 -12.52 7.56
N LEU A 434 -5.87 -11.61 6.73
CA LEU A 434 -5.28 -11.99 5.44
C LEU A 434 -4.08 -12.94 5.63
N GLY A 435 -3.20 -12.64 6.59
CA GLY A 435 -2.08 -13.52 6.95
C GLY A 435 -2.53 -14.85 7.52
N ALA A 436 -3.55 -14.87 8.36
CA ALA A 436 -4.14 -16.11 8.87
C ALA A 436 -4.68 -16.97 7.73
N ALA A 437 -5.35 -16.38 6.74
CA ALA A 437 -5.82 -17.10 5.55
C ALA A 437 -4.67 -17.59 4.66
N ALA A 438 -3.65 -16.76 4.45
CA ALA A 438 -2.46 -17.10 3.67
C ALA A 438 -1.59 -18.19 4.32
N SER A 439 -1.67 -18.36 5.65
CA SER A 439 -0.96 -19.45 6.35
C SER A 439 -1.36 -20.84 5.82
N GLY A 440 -2.62 -20.99 5.40
CA GLY A 440 -3.22 -22.27 5.04
C GLY A 440 -3.64 -23.13 6.24
N ASP A 441 -3.53 -22.61 7.47
CA ASP A 441 -3.93 -23.28 8.70
C ASP A 441 -5.31 -22.79 9.18
N ASP A 442 -6.30 -23.68 9.08
CA ASP A 442 -7.67 -23.38 9.50
C ASP A 442 -7.77 -23.09 11.00
N LYS A 443 -6.93 -23.68 11.85
CA LYS A 443 -6.93 -23.42 13.29
C LYS A 443 -6.56 -21.97 13.58
N VAL A 444 -5.49 -21.48 12.95
CA VAL A 444 -5.02 -20.10 13.09
C VAL A 444 -6.07 -19.13 12.55
N LEU A 445 -6.65 -19.46 11.39
CA LEU A 445 -7.74 -18.68 10.81
C LEU A 445 -8.96 -18.61 11.73
N ARG A 446 -9.36 -19.72 12.36
CA ARG A 446 -10.47 -19.77 13.32
C ARG A 446 -10.18 -18.94 14.56
N VAL A 447 -9.01 -19.11 15.19
CA VAL A 447 -8.63 -18.32 16.38
C VAL A 447 -8.70 -16.82 16.10
N VAL A 448 -8.18 -16.39 14.96
CA VAL A 448 -8.18 -14.99 14.54
C VAL A 448 -9.60 -14.49 14.26
N LEU A 449 -10.37 -15.18 13.44
CA LEU A 449 -11.68 -14.70 13.01
C LEU A 449 -12.73 -14.84 14.11
N ASP A 450 -12.84 -16.00 14.76
CA ASP A 450 -13.89 -16.27 15.75
C ASP A 450 -13.79 -15.33 16.95
N TYR A 451 -12.59 -15.04 17.44
CA TYR A 451 -12.44 -14.07 18.53
C TYR A 451 -12.84 -12.66 18.10
N HIS A 452 -12.70 -12.27 16.83
CA HIS A 452 -12.95 -10.90 16.36
C HIS A 452 -14.37 -10.63 15.84
N LYS A 453 -15.28 -11.62 15.88
CA LYS A 453 -16.68 -11.43 15.44
C LYS A 453 -17.36 -10.23 16.09
N ALA A 454 -17.24 -10.11 17.41
CA ALA A 454 -17.85 -9.03 18.17
C ALA A 454 -17.23 -7.68 17.79
N PHE A 455 -15.91 -7.60 17.63
CA PHE A 455 -15.23 -6.40 17.13
C PHE A 455 -15.72 -5.99 15.75
N PHE A 456 -15.86 -6.95 14.82
CA PHE A 456 -16.39 -6.66 13.48
C PHE A 456 -17.83 -6.16 13.54
N ASN A 457 -18.68 -6.72 14.40
CA ASN A 457 -20.03 -6.20 14.63
C ASN A 457 -20.04 -4.77 15.19
N MET A 458 -19.08 -4.45 16.06
CA MET A 458 -18.92 -3.10 16.59
C MET A 458 -18.37 -2.10 15.56
N MET A 459 -17.58 -2.53 14.58
CA MET A 459 -17.12 -1.67 13.48
C MET A 459 -18.21 -1.34 12.45
N ARG A 460 -19.22 -2.21 12.29
CA ARG A 460 -20.28 -2.05 11.28
C ARG A 460 -21.11 -0.82 11.54
N CYS A 461 -21.46 -0.11 10.48
CA CYS A 461 -22.38 1.03 10.53
C CYS A 461 -23.70 0.69 9.84
N HIS A 462 -24.75 1.45 10.18
CA HIS A 462 -26.11 1.26 9.69
C HIS A 462 -26.27 1.52 8.18
N ASP A 463 -25.35 2.29 7.60
CA ASP A 463 -25.27 2.65 6.18
C ASP A 463 -24.56 1.59 5.30
N GLY A 464 -24.12 0.47 5.89
CA GLY A 464 -23.41 -0.60 5.20
C GLY A 464 -21.89 -0.43 5.15
N SER A 465 -21.35 0.68 5.66
CA SER A 465 -19.91 0.90 5.84
C SER A 465 -19.40 0.32 7.16
N PHE A 466 -18.09 0.46 7.37
CA PHE A 466 -17.39 0.15 8.60
C PHE A 466 -16.64 1.39 9.06
N VAL A 467 -16.46 1.54 10.37
CA VAL A 467 -15.64 2.61 10.97
C VAL A 467 -14.57 2.00 11.85
N LEU A 468 -13.44 2.68 11.95
CA LEU A 468 -12.40 2.31 12.89
C LEU A 468 -12.90 2.49 14.32
N LEU A 469 -12.52 1.59 15.23
CA LEU A 469 -12.76 1.76 16.66
C LEU A 469 -11.51 2.40 17.30
N PRO A 470 -11.65 3.21 18.36
CA PRO A 470 -10.51 3.82 19.06
C PRO A 470 -9.42 2.81 19.33
N GLY A 471 -8.20 3.04 18.82
CA GLY A 471 -7.04 2.16 19.08
C GLY A 471 -6.31 2.49 20.38
N ARG A 472 -5.50 1.54 20.87
CA ARG A 472 -4.71 1.70 22.11
C ARG A 472 -3.38 2.44 21.91
N ASP A 473 -2.96 2.59 20.66
CA ASP A 473 -1.70 3.21 20.33
C ASP A 473 -1.78 4.74 20.47
N TYR A 474 -0.69 5.33 20.97
CA TYR A 474 -0.61 6.77 21.18
C TYR A 474 -0.49 7.56 19.87
N ALA A 475 -0.03 6.91 18.81
CA ALA A 475 0.13 7.51 17.51
C ALA A 475 -1.00 7.14 16.54
N ASP A 476 -2.07 6.44 16.99
CA ASP A 476 -3.15 6.02 16.09
C ASP A 476 -3.89 7.21 15.48
N ASP A 477 -3.69 7.39 14.17
CA ASP A 477 -4.25 8.45 13.34
C ASP A 477 -5.18 7.90 12.26
N GLY A 478 -5.38 6.57 12.20
CA GLY A 478 -6.16 5.92 11.15
C GLY A 478 -7.59 6.46 11.00
N TYR A 479 -8.21 6.84 12.13
CA TYR A 479 -9.54 7.47 12.15
C TYR A 479 -9.54 8.85 11.49
N TYR A 480 -8.50 9.66 11.70
CA TYR A 480 -8.40 10.99 11.11
C TYR A 480 -8.00 10.93 9.64
N MET A 481 -7.29 9.87 9.24
CA MET A 481 -6.88 9.62 7.87
C MET A 481 -8.07 9.20 6.99
N ALA A 482 -8.73 8.09 7.31
CA ALA A 482 -9.76 7.50 6.45
C ALA A 482 -10.80 6.71 7.27
N SER A 483 -11.52 7.40 8.16
CA SER A 483 -12.37 6.81 9.22
C SER A 483 -13.27 5.66 8.75
N ARG A 484 -13.93 5.82 7.59
CA ARG A 484 -14.82 4.82 6.99
C ARG A 484 -14.18 4.01 5.88
N TYR A 485 -13.48 4.68 4.97
CA TYR A 485 -13.10 4.06 3.71
C TYR A 485 -12.05 2.97 3.88
N HIS A 486 -11.04 3.20 4.74
CA HIS A 486 -10.03 2.19 5.04
C HIS A 486 -10.63 0.93 5.70
N PRO A 487 -11.36 1.02 6.82
CA PRO A 487 -11.97 -0.17 7.44
C PRO A 487 -13.04 -0.82 6.56
N THR A 488 -13.79 -0.06 5.74
CA THR A 488 -14.76 -0.64 4.81
C THR A 488 -14.07 -1.46 3.71
N GLY A 489 -12.99 -0.94 3.11
CA GLY A 489 -12.15 -1.68 2.17
C GLY A 489 -11.54 -2.94 2.82
N THR A 490 -11.01 -2.80 4.03
CA THR A 490 -10.48 -3.92 4.82
C THR A 490 -11.53 -5.01 5.03
N MET A 491 -12.72 -4.66 5.53
CA MET A 491 -13.74 -5.67 5.82
C MET A 491 -14.32 -6.31 4.56
N ALA A 492 -14.40 -5.57 3.45
CA ALA A 492 -14.75 -6.15 2.15
C ALA A 492 -13.73 -7.22 1.69
N LEU A 493 -12.42 -6.99 1.94
CA LEU A 493 -11.36 -7.96 1.65
C LEU A 493 -11.38 -9.15 2.63
N VAL A 494 -11.60 -8.91 3.93
CA VAL A 494 -11.67 -9.96 4.96
C VAL A 494 -12.87 -10.86 4.73
N TYR A 495 -14.08 -10.32 4.52
CA TYR A 495 -15.23 -11.14 4.14
C TYR A 495 -15.08 -11.76 2.73
N GLY A 496 -14.24 -11.16 1.89
CA GLY A 496 -13.85 -11.71 0.58
C GLY A 496 -13.04 -13.01 0.67
N LEU A 497 -12.53 -13.41 1.84
CA LEU A 497 -11.82 -14.69 2.02
C LEU A 497 -12.70 -15.92 1.76
N GLY A 498 -14.03 -15.76 1.70
CA GLY A 498 -14.96 -16.83 1.28
C GLY A 498 -14.92 -17.13 -0.23
N ASN A 499 -14.47 -16.16 -1.03
CA ASN A 499 -14.26 -16.26 -2.47
C ASN A 499 -13.00 -15.44 -2.85
N PRO A 500 -11.80 -15.93 -2.48
CA PRO A 500 -10.58 -15.16 -2.63
C PRO A 500 -10.19 -15.02 -4.10
N LYS A 501 -9.88 -13.79 -4.51
CA LYS A 501 -9.47 -13.44 -5.88
C LYS A 501 -8.07 -12.84 -5.96
N LEU A 502 -7.49 -12.44 -4.81
CA LEU A 502 -6.20 -11.76 -4.73
C LEU A 502 -5.16 -12.67 -4.12
N LEU A 503 -3.91 -12.59 -4.57
CA LEU A 503 -2.83 -13.39 -3.99
C LEU A 503 -2.56 -13.02 -2.53
N ILE A 504 -2.74 -11.76 -2.13
CA ILE A 504 -2.69 -11.34 -0.72
C ILE A 504 -3.78 -11.99 0.17
N GLN A 505 -4.82 -12.60 -0.41
CA GLN A 505 -5.82 -13.40 0.31
C GLN A 505 -5.40 -14.87 0.49
N GLY A 506 -4.18 -15.24 0.11
CA GLY A 506 -3.61 -16.57 0.32
C GLY A 506 -3.77 -17.56 -0.82
N ILE A 507 -4.28 -17.12 -1.99
CA ILE A 507 -4.25 -17.94 -3.22
C ILE A 507 -2.90 -17.78 -3.92
N GLN A 508 -2.51 -18.77 -4.72
CA GLN A 508 -1.22 -18.76 -5.43
C GLN A 508 -1.36 -18.35 -6.91
N VAL A 509 -2.54 -18.59 -7.50
CA VAL A 509 -2.85 -18.23 -8.89
C VAL A 509 -4.26 -17.64 -8.92
N CYS A 510 -4.40 -16.44 -9.48
CA CYS A 510 -5.71 -15.86 -9.75
C CYS A 510 -6.23 -16.33 -11.10
N LEU A 511 -7.40 -16.97 -11.09
CA LEU A 511 -8.11 -17.44 -12.27
C LEU A 511 -9.51 -16.80 -12.28
N PRO A 512 -9.80 -15.88 -13.21
CA PRO A 512 -11.12 -15.25 -13.31
C PRO A 512 -12.24 -16.28 -13.41
N GLY A 513 -13.28 -16.13 -12.60
CA GLY A 513 -14.43 -17.05 -12.57
C GLY A 513 -14.21 -18.33 -11.75
N VAL A 514 -13.05 -18.51 -11.11
CA VAL A 514 -12.75 -19.68 -10.28
C VAL A 514 -12.67 -19.28 -8.81
N ASN A 515 -13.51 -19.86 -7.96
CA ASN A 515 -13.37 -19.77 -6.50
C ASN A 515 -12.61 -21.00 -5.97
N PRO A 516 -11.32 -20.87 -5.57
CA PRO A 516 -10.53 -22.00 -5.12
C PRO A 516 -11.03 -22.63 -3.81
N LYS A 517 -11.79 -21.91 -2.98
CA LYS A 517 -12.39 -22.45 -1.75
C LYS A 517 -13.62 -23.32 -2.02
N ALA A 518 -14.26 -23.15 -3.16
CA ALA A 518 -15.43 -23.93 -3.57
C ALA A 518 -15.08 -25.21 -4.34
N LEU A 519 -13.84 -25.33 -4.85
CA LEU A 519 -13.45 -26.47 -5.68
C LEU A 519 -13.47 -27.79 -4.93
N LYS A 520 -13.89 -28.84 -5.64
CA LYS A 520 -13.91 -30.24 -5.17
C LYS A 520 -13.41 -31.16 -6.29
N GLY A 521 -13.04 -32.39 -5.91
CA GLY A 521 -12.70 -33.46 -6.84
C GLY A 521 -11.68 -33.06 -7.91
N ARG A 522 -12.04 -33.31 -9.18
CA ARG A 522 -11.15 -33.05 -10.33
C ARG A 522 -10.84 -31.58 -10.55
N MET A 523 -11.74 -30.65 -10.21
CA MET A 523 -11.49 -29.22 -10.36
C MET A 523 -10.46 -28.72 -9.33
N ASP A 524 -10.52 -29.20 -8.09
CA ASP A 524 -9.49 -28.92 -7.08
C ASP A 524 -8.14 -29.52 -7.49
N THR A 525 -8.13 -30.74 -8.02
CA THR A 525 -6.92 -31.37 -8.56
C THR A 525 -6.32 -30.55 -9.70
N ALA A 526 -7.14 -30.11 -10.66
CA ALA A 526 -6.70 -29.25 -11.76
C ALA A 526 -6.11 -27.94 -11.28
N TYR A 527 -6.77 -27.26 -10.34
CA TYR A 527 -6.27 -26.02 -9.76
C TYR A 527 -4.94 -26.20 -9.02
N ARG A 528 -4.80 -27.26 -8.21
CA ARG A 528 -3.51 -27.56 -7.54
C ARG A 528 -2.40 -27.88 -8.52
N ALA A 529 -2.72 -28.58 -9.61
CA ALA A 529 -1.77 -28.83 -10.69
C ALA A 529 -1.35 -27.53 -11.38
N ILE A 530 -2.27 -26.59 -11.63
CA ILE A 530 -1.96 -25.24 -12.13
C ILE A 530 -1.02 -24.50 -11.18
N VAL A 531 -1.31 -24.51 -9.87
CA VAL A 531 -0.48 -23.86 -8.84
C VAL A 531 0.95 -24.40 -8.84
N ARG A 532 1.12 -25.73 -9.02
CA ARG A 532 2.44 -26.37 -9.11
C ARG A 532 3.09 -26.28 -10.50
N LYS A 533 2.45 -25.60 -11.46
CA LYS A 533 2.86 -25.54 -12.88
C LYS A 533 2.92 -26.91 -13.57
N SER A 534 2.18 -27.90 -13.06
CA SER A 534 1.97 -29.21 -13.70
C SER A 534 0.85 -29.12 -14.73
N PHE A 535 1.07 -28.36 -15.81
CA PHE A 535 0.01 -28.01 -16.76
C PHE A 535 -0.59 -29.20 -17.52
N ALA A 536 0.18 -30.26 -17.77
CA ALA A 536 -0.34 -31.48 -18.39
C ALA A 536 -1.29 -32.23 -17.43
N GLU A 537 -0.95 -32.31 -16.14
CA GLU A 537 -1.83 -32.90 -15.11
C GLU A 537 -3.12 -32.08 -15.00
N ALA A 538 -3.02 -30.75 -15.02
CA ALA A 538 -4.18 -29.87 -15.02
C ALA A 538 -5.08 -30.10 -16.24
N ALA A 539 -4.50 -30.08 -17.46
CA ALA A 539 -5.24 -30.32 -18.69
C ALA A 539 -5.92 -31.70 -18.70
N ALA A 540 -5.26 -32.75 -18.16
CA ALA A 540 -5.86 -34.07 -18.01
C ALA A 540 -7.03 -34.07 -17.03
N ALA A 541 -6.90 -33.41 -15.88
CA ALA A 541 -7.96 -33.29 -14.88
C ALA A 541 -9.19 -32.54 -15.42
N LEU A 542 -9.00 -31.63 -16.38
CA LEU A 542 -10.06 -30.81 -17.00
C LEU A 542 -10.79 -31.48 -18.18
N LYS A 543 -10.36 -32.68 -18.63
CA LYS A 543 -11.03 -33.38 -19.75
C LYS A 543 -12.46 -33.81 -19.39
N ASN A 544 -13.39 -33.52 -20.30
CA ASN A 544 -14.81 -33.89 -20.20
C ASN A 544 -15.41 -33.50 -18.84
N PRO A 545 -15.47 -32.18 -18.52
CA PRO A 545 -16.07 -31.73 -17.27
C PRO A 545 -17.56 -32.07 -17.23
N GLY A 546 -18.11 -32.27 -16.03
CA GLY A 546 -19.56 -32.36 -15.87
C GLY A 546 -20.25 -31.03 -16.22
N PRO A 547 -21.59 -31.03 -16.40
CA PRO A 547 -22.34 -29.81 -16.71
C PRO A 547 -22.10 -28.68 -15.70
N GLU A 548 -22.05 -29.00 -14.40
CA GLU A 548 -21.83 -28.04 -13.31
C GLU A 548 -20.39 -27.49 -13.26
N ASP A 549 -19.41 -28.27 -13.72
CA ASP A 549 -17.99 -27.90 -13.73
C ASP A 549 -17.56 -27.15 -15.00
N THR A 550 -18.41 -27.13 -16.04
CA THR A 550 -18.03 -26.68 -17.39
C THR A 550 -17.50 -25.23 -17.41
N ALA A 551 -18.12 -24.32 -16.67
CA ALA A 551 -17.67 -22.92 -16.60
C ALA A 551 -16.30 -22.78 -15.93
N VAL A 552 -16.09 -23.46 -14.80
CA VAL A 552 -14.82 -23.46 -14.06
C VAL A 552 -13.72 -24.11 -14.87
N ALA A 553 -14.01 -25.25 -15.50
CA ALA A 553 -13.05 -25.94 -16.35
C ALA A 553 -12.63 -25.09 -17.55
N THR A 554 -13.57 -24.38 -18.18
CA THR A 554 -13.30 -23.45 -19.28
C THR A 554 -12.38 -22.31 -18.82
N ALA A 555 -12.63 -21.73 -17.66
CA ALA A 555 -11.77 -20.68 -17.10
C ALA A 555 -10.33 -21.17 -16.87
N MET A 556 -10.15 -22.38 -16.33
CA MET A 556 -8.83 -23.00 -16.15
C MET A 556 -8.15 -23.33 -17.48
N LEU A 557 -8.89 -23.86 -18.46
CA LEU A 557 -8.36 -24.14 -19.81
C LEU A 557 -7.91 -22.87 -20.53
N ASN A 558 -8.66 -21.77 -20.42
CA ASN A 558 -8.27 -20.47 -20.99
C ASN A 558 -6.95 -19.97 -20.38
N TYR A 559 -6.77 -20.16 -19.08
CA TYR A 559 -5.49 -19.86 -18.42
C TYR A 559 -4.36 -20.72 -18.99
N LEU A 560 -4.56 -22.04 -19.11
CA LEU A 560 -3.57 -22.95 -19.67
C LEU A 560 -3.22 -22.59 -21.12
N ASP A 561 -4.21 -22.18 -21.94
CA ASP A 561 -3.98 -21.74 -23.31
C ASP A 561 -3.14 -20.47 -23.35
N ALA A 562 -3.41 -19.49 -22.49
CA ALA A 562 -2.60 -18.28 -22.38
C ALA A 562 -1.14 -18.58 -21.97
N GLN A 563 -0.92 -19.52 -21.05
CA GLN A 563 0.44 -19.99 -20.70
C GLN A 563 1.12 -20.69 -21.89
N ALA A 564 0.37 -21.50 -22.63
CA ALA A 564 0.86 -22.17 -23.83
C ALA A 564 1.26 -21.16 -24.92
N GLN A 565 0.47 -20.09 -25.13
CA GLN A 565 0.77 -19.03 -26.08
C GLN A 565 2.09 -18.31 -25.75
N GLN A 566 2.36 -18.01 -24.46
CA GLN A 566 3.64 -17.43 -24.04
C GLN A 566 4.82 -18.36 -24.36
N SER A 567 4.64 -19.66 -24.11
CA SER A 567 5.66 -20.65 -24.44
C SER A 567 5.90 -20.75 -25.94
N VAL A 568 4.83 -20.68 -26.75
CA VAL A 568 4.95 -20.60 -28.21
C VAL A 568 5.72 -19.36 -28.63
N ALA A 569 5.44 -18.18 -28.09
CA ALA A 569 6.17 -16.96 -28.41
C ALA A 569 7.69 -17.09 -28.15
N THR A 570 8.10 -17.78 -27.09
CA THR A 570 9.51 -18.12 -26.83
C THR A 570 10.10 -19.00 -27.94
N LEU A 571 9.34 -19.98 -28.43
CA LEU A 571 9.74 -20.80 -29.59
C LEU A 571 9.89 -19.94 -30.85
N GLU A 572 8.94 -19.03 -31.12
CA GLU A 572 9.05 -18.13 -32.28
C GLU A 572 10.26 -17.21 -32.20
N ALA A 573 10.65 -16.76 -30.99
CA ALA A 573 11.86 -15.98 -30.79
C ALA A 573 13.13 -16.81 -31.08
N LEU A 574 13.20 -18.04 -30.58
CA LEU A 574 14.32 -18.96 -30.87
C LEU A 574 14.43 -19.31 -32.36
N GLU A 575 13.31 -19.46 -33.03
CA GLU A 575 13.26 -19.63 -34.49
C GLU A 575 13.88 -18.40 -35.20
N LYS A 576 13.51 -17.18 -34.79
CA LYS A 576 14.05 -15.94 -35.38
C LYS A 576 15.54 -15.75 -35.14
N THR A 577 16.08 -16.21 -34.02
CA THR A 577 17.53 -16.14 -33.75
C THR A 577 18.33 -17.17 -34.54
N GLY A 578 17.67 -18.21 -35.08
CA GLY A 578 18.31 -19.32 -35.77
C GLY A 578 18.93 -20.37 -34.84
N ASP A 579 18.65 -20.32 -33.53
CA ASP A 579 19.11 -21.34 -32.57
C ASP A 579 18.19 -22.58 -32.60
N ILE A 580 18.23 -23.29 -33.74
CA ILE A 580 17.35 -24.44 -34.03
C ILE A 580 17.54 -25.60 -33.04
N LEU A 581 18.76 -25.81 -32.51
CA LEU A 581 19.02 -26.81 -31.48
C LEU A 581 18.31 -26.47 -30.15
N ARG A 582 18.35 -25.20 -29.74
CA ARG A 582 17.62 -24.77 -28.54
C ARG A 582 16.11 -24.75 -28.77
N LEU A 583 15.66 -24.36 -29.96
CA LEU A 583 14.27 -24.46 -30.38
C LEU A 583 13.75 -25.89 -30.23
N GLN A 584 14.49 -26.91 -30.70
CA GLN A 584 14.09 -28.32 -30.58
C GLN A 584 13.98 -28.77 -29.12
N ALA A 585 14.97 -28.42 -28.30
CA ALA A 585 14.97 -28.76 -26.88
C ALA A 585 13.81 -28.09 -26.14
N GLU A 586 13.52 -26.83 -26.48
CA GLU A 586 12.42 -26.07 -25.86
C GLU A 586 11.05 -26.55 -26.33
N LEU A 587 10.89 -26.91 -27.61
CA LEU A 587 9.66 -27.51 -28.11
C LEU A 587 9.37 -28.83 -27.38
N ALA A 588 10.36 -29.72 -27.24
CA ALA A 588 10.17 -30.97 -26.52
C ALA A 588 9.77 -30.75 -25.04
N ARG A 589 10.31 -29.70 -24.40
CA ARG A 589 9.95 -29.32 -23.03
C ARG A 589 8.52 -28.79 -22.94
N THR A 590 8.14 -27.89 -23.84
CA THR A 590 6.81 -27.26 -23.87
C THR A 590 5.72 -28.26 -24.29
N GLN A 591 6.02 -29.20 -25.20
CA GLN A 591 5.13 -30.32 -25.53
C GLN A 591 4.80 -31.19 -24.31
N LYS A 592 5.74 -31.44 -23.40
CA LYS A 592 5.46 -32.17 -22.16
C LYS A 592 4.49 -31.41 -21.24
N GLN A 593 4.47 -30.09 -21.29
CA GLN A 593 3.59 -29.26 -20.46
C GLN A 593 2.21 -29.03 -21.08
N PHE A 594 2.16 -28.78 -22.39
CA PHE A 594 0.96 -28.28 -23.06
C PHE A 594 0.44 -29.20 -24.17
N GLY A 595 1.09 -30.33 -24.44
CA GLY A 595 0.74 -31.23 -25.54
C GLY A 595 -0.66 -31.86 -25.46
N LEU A 596 -1.36 -31.71 -24.33
CA LEU A 596 -2.77 -32.10 -24.20
C LEU A 596 -3.77 -31.01 -24.63
N LEU A 597 -3.30 -29.80 -24.92
CA LEU A 597 -4.13 -28.68 -25.37
C LEU A 597 -4.19 -28.64 -26.89
N PRO A 598 -5.38 -28.74 -27.51
CA PRO A 598 -5.52 -28.71 -28.97
C PRO A 598 -4.92 -27.45 -29.62
N GLY A 599 -5.20 -26.27 -29.05
CA GLY A 599 -4.67 -25.01 -29.57
C GLY A 599 -3.14 -24.91 -29.50
N PHE A 600 -2.49 -25.59 -28.55
CA PHE A 600 -1.02 -25.67 -28.52
C PHE A 600 -0.49 -26.54 -29.65
N GLN A 601 -1.07 -27.74 -29.87
CA GLN A 601 -0.65 -28.66 -30.93
C GLN A 601 -0.72 -28.00 -32.31
N GLU A 602 -1.80 -27.27 -32.59
CA GLU A 602 -1.96 -26.52 -33.84
C GLU A 602 -0.86 -25.46 -34.03
N ARG A 603 -0.57 -24.67 -32.99
CA ARG A 603 0.45 -23.61 -33.05
C ARG A 603 1.87 -24.12 -33.24
N VAL A 604 2.20 -25.31 -32.72
CA VAL A 604 3.57 -25.85 -32.81
C VAL A 604 3.81 -26.75 -34.03
N ALA A 605 2.77 -27.15 -34.77
CA ALA A 605 2.89 -28.04 -35.92
C ALA A 605 3.90 -27.53 -36.97
N ARG A 606 4.03 -26.20 -37.14
CA ARG A 606 5.01 -25.62 -38.08
C ARG A 606 6.46 -25.89 -37.69
N PHE A 607 6.77 -25.92 -36.39
CA PHE A 607 8.13 -26.23 -35.93
C PHE A 607 8.46 -27.70 -36.15
N GLU A 608 7.50 -28.59 -35.89
CA GLU A 608 7.63 -30.02 -36.16
C GLU A 608 7.90 -30.28 -37.65
N GLU A 609 7.23 -29.53 -38.53
CA GLU A 609 7.50 -29.57 -39.96
C GLU A 609 8.87 -29.00 -40.32
N GLY A 610 9.25 -27.87 -39.71
CA GLY A 610 10.58 -27.29 -39.85
C GLY A 610 11.70 -28.30 -39.54
N PHE A 611 11.57 -29.10 -38.47
CA PHE A 611 12.54 -30.14 -38.13
C PHE A 611 12.65 -31.28 -39.17
N ARG A 612 11.68 -31.42 -40.07
CA ARG A 612 11.74 -32.37 -41.19
C ARG A 612 12.49 -31.82 -42.40
N GLN A 613 12.67 -30.50 -42.48
CA GLN A 613 13.37 -29.82 -43.57
C GLN A 613 14.90 -29.95 -43.45
N ASP A 614 15.58 -30.09 -44.59
CA ASP A 614 17.03 -30.34 -44.62
C ASP A 614 17.85 -29.18 -44.05
N ALA A 615 17.38 -27.94 -44.20
CA ALA A 615 18.03 -26.76 -43.63
C ALA A 615 18.14 -26.85 -42.09
N TRP A 616 17.05 -27.22 -41.41
CA TRP A 616 17.06 -27.33 -39.95
C TRP A 616 17.79 -28.59 -39.47
N LYS A 617 17.71 -29.71 -40.21
CA LYS A 617 18.52 -30.89 -39.93
C LYS A 617 20.01 -30.59 -39.95
N LEU A 618 20.46 -29.75 -40.89
CA LEU A 618 21.84 -29.28 -40.95
C LEU A 618 22.18 -28.44 -39.70
N GLU A 619 21.38 -27.44 -39.37
CA GLU A 619 21.62 -26.59 -38.19
C GLU A 619 21.62 -27.39 -36.87
N LEU A 620 20.75 -28.39 -36.72
CA LEU A 620 20.78 -29.31 -35.56
C LEU A 620 22.12 -30.05 -35.46
N LYS A 621 22.65 -30.55 -36.57
CA LYS A 621 23.95 -31.21 -36.62
C LYS A 621 25.08 -30.26 -36.28
N LEU A 622 25.04 -29.04 -36.81
CA LEU A 622 26.03 -28.00 -36.53
C LEU A 622 25.99 -27.58 -35.05
N GLY A 623 24.82 -27.37 -34.48
CA GLY A 623 24.66 -27.04 -33.06
C GLY A 623 25.16 -28.16 -32.14
N ALA A 624 24.88 -29.43 -32.47
CA ALA A 624 25.37 -30.57 -31.69
C ALA A 624 26.90 -30.65 -31.73
N ASN A 625 27.51 -30.47 -32.90
CA ASN A 625 28.95 -30.42 -33.07
C ASN A 625 29.57 -29.25 -32.28
N TYR A 626 28.99 -28.07 -32.37
CA TYR A 626 29.42 -26.90 -31.61
C TYR A 626 29.43 -27.17 -30.10
N ARG A 627 28.34 -27.71 -29.53
CA ARG A 627 28.28 -28.05 -28.10
C ARG A 627 29.37 -29.05 -27.70
N GLN A 628 29.60 -30.08 -28.51
CA GLN A 628 30.67 -31.05 -28.25
C GLN A 628 32.06 -30.40 -28.22
N LEU A 629 32.33 -29.48 -29.15
CA LEU A 629 33.60 -28.75 -29.20
C LEU A 629 33.78 -27.82 -28.01
N VAL A 630 32.74 -27.06 -27.64
CA VAL A 630 32.75 -26.21 -26.44
C VAL A 630 32.96 -27.04 -25.17
N ASP A 631 32.29 -28.18 -25.03
CA ASP A 631 32.46 -29.06 -23.88
C ASP A 631 33.85 -29.69 -23.83
N ALA A 632 34.43 -30.04 -24.98
CA ALA A 632 35.80 -30.52 -25.06
C ALA A 632 36.80 -29.42 -24.63
N LEU A 633 36.59 -28.18 -25.05
CA LEU A 633 37.40 -27.05 -24.60
C LEU A 633 37.22 -26.76 -23.11
N LYS A 634 35.98 -26.83 -22.59
CA LYS A 634 35.68 -26.68 -21.15
C LYS A 634 36.42 -27.72 -20.31
N ARG A 635 36.45 -28.98 -20.74
CA ARG A 635 37.11 -30.08 -20.01
C ARG A 635 38.64 -29.99 -20.07
N ASN A 636 39.20 -29.74 -21.26
CA ASN A 636 40.63 -29.90 -21.49
C ASN A 636 41.42 -28.59 -21.40
N ARG A 637 40.75 -27.44 -21.57
CA ARG A 637 41.32 -26.08 -21.49
C ARG A 637 42.67 -25.96 -22.20
N SER A 638 42.70 -26.24 -23.51
CA SER A 638 43.91 -26.12 -24.32
C SER A 638 43.70 -25.33 -25.61
N ALA A 639 44.78 -24.71 -26.10
CA ALA A 639 44.79 -23.97 -27.37
C ALA A 639 44.43 -24.86 -28.59
N ALA A 640 44.68 -26.16 -28.52
CA ALA A 640 44.33 -27.09 -29.58
C ALA A 640 42.81 -27.18 -29.78
N TYR A 641 42.05 -27.27 -28.68
CA TYR A 641 40.58 -27.32 -28.71
C TYR A 641 39.94 -25.98 -29.08
N ALA A 642 40.61 -24.84 -28.78
CA ALA A 642 40.21 -23.55 -29.32
C ALA A 642 40.41 -23.49 -30.85
N GLY A 643 41.49 -24.10 -31.36
CA GLY A 643 41.71 -24.27 -32.79
C GLY A 643 40.69 -25.18 -33.49
N ASP A 644 40.12 -26.17 -32.79
CA ASP A 644 39.01 -26.98 -33.32
C ASP A 644 37.75 -26.13 -33.55
N LEU A 645 37.44 -25.21 -32.63
CA LEU A 645 36.32 -24.27 -32.77
C LEU A 645 36.54 -23.28 -33.93
N GLU A 646 37.77 -22.80 -34.13
CA GLU A 646 38.11 -21.94 -35.29
C GLU A 646 37.92 -22.67 -36.62
N ARG A 647 38.43 -23.91 -36.74
CA ARG A 647 38.23 -24.74 -37.94
C ARG A 647 36.75 -25.01 -38.20
N PHE A 648 35.97 -25.24 -37.13
CA PHE A 648 34.54 -25.42 -37.25
C PHE A 648 33.86 -24.14 -37.76
N ALA A 649 34.25 -22.96 -37.25
CA ALA A 649 33.74 -21.68 -37.70
C ALA A 649 34.10 -21.38 -39.17
N GLU A 650 35.32 -21.66 -39.59
CA GLU A 650 35.77 -21.50 -40.99
C GLU A 650 34.98 -22.37 -41.95
N LYS A 651 34.62 -23.59 -41.53
CA LYS A 651 33.82 -24.51 -42.34
C LYS A 651 32.34 -24.12 -42.42
N HIS A 652 31.85 -23.39 -41.43
CA HIS A 652 30.43 -23.06 -41.29
C HIS A 652 30.21 -21.57 -40.95
N PRO A 653 30.73 -20.63 -41.76
CA PRO A 653 30.76 -19.21 -41.41
C PRO A 653 29.36 -18.57 -41.35
N ASP A 654 28.42 -19.11 -42.12
CA ASP A 654 27.05 -18.57 -42.21
C ASP A 654 26.12 -19.08 -41.11
N SER A 655 26.43 -20.22 -40.49
CA SER A 655 25.64 -20.78 -39.38
C SER A 655 25.86 -19.98 -38.09
N LEU A 656 24.79 -19.83 -37.31
CA LEU A 656 24.84 -19.22 -35.97
C LEU A 656 25.92 -19.90 -35.10
N TYR A 657 25.99 -21.23 -35.15
CA TYR A 657 26.92 -22.01 -34.34
C TYR A 657 28.37 -21.83 -34.78
N GLY A 658 28.63 -21.60 -36.06
CA GLY A 658 29.97 -21.27 -36.55
C GLY A 658 30.43 -19.89 -36.05
N LYS A 659 29.54 -18.90 -36.06
CA LYS A 659 29.80 -17.56 -35.51
C LYS A 659 30.10 -17.62 -34.01
N TRP A 660 29.30 -18.37 -33.25
CA TRP A 660 29.54 -18.59 -31.82
C TRP A 660 30.85 -19.33 -31.54
N ALA A 661 31.18 -20.37 -32.33
CA ALA A 661 32.45 -21.08 -32.19
C ALA A 661 33.66 -20.14 -32.31
N LEU A 662 33.62 -19.22 -33.28
CA LEU A 662 34.67 -18.23 -33.47
C LEU A 662 34.79 -17.27 -32.28
N GLU A 663 33.66 -16.81 -31.73
CA GLU A 663 33.65 -15.92 -30.56
C GLU A 663 34.25 -16.61 -29.33
N VAL A 664 33.81 -17.84 -29.02
CA VAL A 664 34.33 -18.64 -27.90
C VAL A 664 35.84 -18.85 -28.04
N ALA A 665 36.31 -19.22 -29.24
CA ALA A 665 37.72 -19.46 -29.48
C ALA A 665 38.58 -18.19 -29.28
N LYS A 666 38.10 -17.05 -29.80
CA LYS A 666 38.77 -15.75 -29.65
C LYS A 666 38.86 -15.32 -28.19
N GLU A 667 37.76 -15.41 -27.45
CA GLU A 667 37.71 -15.01 -26.04
C GLU A 667 38.62 -15.91 -25.18
N TYR A 668 38.62 -17.21 -25.45
CA TYR A 668 39.51 -18.15 -24.79
C TYR A 668 40.99 -17.87 -25.08
N ARG A 669 41.36 -17.56 -26.32
CA ARG A 669 42.76 -17.19 -26.64
C ARG A 669 43.18 -15.88 -25.99
N ALA A 670 42.28 -14.91 -25.92
CA ALA A 670 42.59 -13.58 -25.38
C ALA A 670 42.75 -13.60 -23.85
N SER A 671 41.95 -14.40 -23.14
CA SER A 671 41.81 -14.29 -21.68
C SER A 671 41.87 -15.61 -20.92
N GLY A 672 41.87 -16.76 -21.61
CA GLY A 672 41.68 -18.09 -21.00
C GLY A 672 40.27 -18.33 -20.45
N ALA A 673 39.38 -17.34 -20.55
CA ALA A 673 38.00 -17.43 -20.12
C ALA A 673 37.13 -18.12 -21.18
N LEU A 674 36.07 -18.79 -20.73
CA LEU A 674 35.08 -19.41 -21.59
C LEU A 674 33.77 -18.68 -21.39
N ALA A 675 33.46 -17.73 -22.27
CA ALA A 675 32.11 -17.21 -22.38
C ALA A 675 31.43 -17.85 -23.58
N ASP A 676 30.29 -18.48 -23.34
CA ASP A 676 29.47 -19.13 -24.35
C ASP A 676 28.40 -18.12 -24.82
N PRO A 677 28.44 -17.66 -26.08
CA PRO A 677 27.48 -16.69 -26.61
C PRO A 677 26.04 -17.20 -26.57
N SER A 678 25.84 -18.53 -26.57
CA SER A 678 24.53 -19.16 -26.40
C SER A 678 23.89 -18.83 -25.04
N ALA A 679 24.70 -18.47 -24.03
CA ALA A 679 24.23 -18.03 -22.72
C ALA A 679 23.80 -16.55 -22.73
N ARG A 680 24.45 -15.69 -23.54
CA ARG A 680 24.13 -14.26 -23.68
C ARG A 680 22.85 -14.04 -24.50
N ALA A 681 22.65 -14.81 -25.57
CA ALA A 681 21.45 -14.75 -26.42
C ALA A 681 20.15 -15.12 -25.67
N GLY A 682 20.25 -15.80 -24.51
CA GLY A 682 19.10 -16.07 -23.63
C GLY A 682 18.76 -14.95 -22.65
N ALA A 683 19.65 -13.98 -22.44
CA ALA A 683 19.52 -12.96 -21.40
C ALA A 683 19.09 -11.57 -21.95
N SER A 684 19.33 -11.28 -23.23
CA SER A 684 19.03 -9.95 -23.81
C SER A 684 17.60 -9.78 -24.32
N GLU A 685 16.79 -10.84 -24.40
CA GLU A 685 15.40 -10.75 -24.88
C GLU A 685 14.34 -11.32 -23.93
N SER A 686 14.72 -11.97 -22.83
CA SER A 686 13.76 -12.23 -21.73
C SER A 686 13.32 -10.94 -21.01
N THR A 687 13.99 -9.82 -21.29
CA THR A 687 13.69 -8.48 -20.73
C THR A 687 12.97 -7.56 -21.71
N ALA A 688 12.66 -8.01 -22.93
CA ALA A 688 11.89 -7.27 -23.92
C ALA A 688 10.40 -7.67 -23.85
N SER A 689 9.65 -6.91 -23.03
CA SER A 689 8.19 -6.86 -23.01
C SER A 689 7.63 -6.70 -24.45
N ALA A 690 7.14 -7.79 -25.04
CA ALA A 690 6.35 -7.76 -26.28
C ALA A 690 4.86 -7.94 -25.95
N ALA A 691 4.05 -6.99 -26.42
CA ALA A 691 2.63 -6.85 -26.13
C ALA A 691 1.81 -8.12 -26.47
N PRO A 692 0.90 -8.59 -25.59
CA PRO A 692 -0.01 -9.68 -25.93
C PRO A 692 -1.34 -9.19 -26.51
N VAL A 693 -1.84 -10.00 -27.43
CA VAL A 693 -3.03 -9.84 -28.28
C VAL A 693 -4.33 -9.82 -27.45
N VAL A 694 -5.24 -8.90 -27.80
CA VAL A 694 -6.59 -8.75 -27.23
C VAL A 694 -7.49 -9.92 -27.68
N PRO A 695 -8.16 -10.66 -26.76
CA PRO A 695 -9.30 -11.48 -27.13
C PRO A 695 -10.55 -10.61 -27.25
N LEU A 696 -11.23 -10.70 -28.39
CA LEU A 696 -12.59 -10.17 -28.59
C LEU A 696 -13.54 -10.73 -27.51
N ALA A 697 -14.28 -9.83 -26.86
CA ALA A 697 -15.33 -10.16 -25.92
C ALA A 697 -16.45 -10.97 -26.60
N PRO A 698 -17.02 -12.01 -25.97
CA PRO A 698 -18.16 -12.72 -26.52
C PRO A 698 -19.46 -11.95 -26.24
N GLY A 699 -20.16 -11.58 -27.32
CA GLY A 699 -21.62 -11.43 -27.35
C GLY A 699 -22.21 -10.07 -26.96
N ALA A 700 -22.31 -9.16 -27.94
CA ALA A 700 -23.36 -8.14 -27.95
C ALA A 700 -24.27 -8.38 -29.16
N LEU A 701 -25.54 -8.70 -28.90
CA LEU A 701 -26.60 -8.77 -29.91
C LEU A 701 -26.90 -7.37 -30.47
N PRO A 702 -27.36 -7.26 -31.73
CA PRO A 702 -27.37 -5.99 -32.45
C PRO A 702 -28.56 -5.12 -32.05
N ALA A 703 -28.30 -3.92 -31.55
CA ALA A 703 -29.31 -2.87 -31.45
C ALA A 703 -29.29 -2.03 -32.73
N THR A 704 -30.46 -1.94 -33.34
CA THR A 704 -30.79 -1.26 -34.59
C THR A 704 -30.42 0.22 -34.60
N VAL A 705 -29.87 0.66 -35.74
CA VAL A 705 -29.55 2.03 -36.11
C VAL A 705 -30.82 2.87 -36.20
N SER A 706 -30.84 4.03 -35.53
CA SER A 706 -31.71 5.15 -35.89
C SER A 706 -30.87 6.43 -35.91
N SER A 707 -30.71 6.98 -37.11
CA SER A 707 -29.97 8.17 -37.45
C SER A 707 -30.75 9.46 -37.11
N ALA A 708 -30.14 10.35 -36.35
CA ALA A 708 -30.48 11.78 -36.34
C ALA A 708 -29.18 12.62 -36.37
N PRO A 709 -29.10 13.69 -37.19
CA PRO A 709 -27.84 14.39 -37.47
C PRO A 709 -27.48 15.41 -36.37
N PRO A 710 -26.18 15.63 -36.08
CA PRO A 710 -25.76 16.62 -35.09
C PRO A 710 -25.76 18.04 -35.66
N ALA A 711 -26.19 18.97 -34.83
CA ALA A 711 -26.17 20.41 -35.08
C ALA A 711 -24.73 20.96 -35.14
N LYS A 712 -24.50 21.86 -36.10
CA LYS A 712 -23.24 22.57 -36.35
C LYS A 712 -22.86 23.49 -35.19
N VAL A 713 -21.63 23.40 -34.71
CA VAL A 713 -20.96 24.47 -33.96
C VAL A 713 -19.75 24.92 -34.77
N SER A 714 -19.67 26.23 -35.02
CA SER A 714 -18.74 26.91 -35.92
C SER A 714 -17.31 26.95 -35.38
N ASN A 715 -16.35 26.59 -36.22
CA ASN A 715 -14.93 26.89 -36.04
C ASN A 715 -14.68 28.39 -36.26
N ALA A 716 -14.19 29.09 -35.23
CA ALA A 716 -13.50 30.36 -35.36
C ALA A 716 -12.03 30.16 -34.94
N ALA A 717 -11.11 30.54 -35.82
CA ALA A 717 -9.67 30.44 -35.61
C ALA A 717 -9.20 31.37 -34.45
N PRO A 718 -8.20 30.98 -33.65
CA PRO A 718 -7.67 31.84 -32.59
C PRO A 718 -6.88 33.01 -33.20
N GLN A 719 -7.17 34.22 -32.76
CA GLN A 719 -6.30 35.38 -32.98
C GLN A 719 -4.99 35.24 -32.18
N PRO A 720 -3.87 35.81 -32.66
CA PRO A 720 -2.58 35.72 -31.98
C PRO A 720 -2.57 36.55 -30.70
N THR A 721 -2.25 35.89 -29.59
CA THR A 721 -2.02 36.52 -28.28
C THR A 721 -0.80 37.46 -28.36
N PRO A 722 -0.82 38.66 -27.75
CA PRO A 722 0.35 39.53 -27.71
C PRO A 722 1.46 38.87 -26.88
N ALA A 723 2.71 39.04 -27.29
CA ALA A 723 3.87 38.54 -26.57
C ALA A 723 3.91 39.12 -25.13
N PRO A 724 4.22 38.32 -24.09
CA PRO A 724 4.33 38.82 -22.73
C PRO A 724 5.54 39.74 -22.60
N SER A 725 5.33 40.94 -22.05
CA SER A 725 6.39 41.87 -21.67
C SER A 725 7.26 41.24 -20.57
N LYS A 726 8.57 41.18 -20.79
CA LYS A 726 9.56 40.76 -19.79
C LYS A 726 9.64 41.79 -18.66
N THR A 727 8.98 41.51 -17.53
CA THR A 727 9.26 42.17 -16.25
C THR A 727 9.94 41.15 -15.34
N SER A 728 11.25 40.97 -15.49
CA SER A 728 12.05 40.18 -14.54
C SER A 728 12.73 41.12 -13.54
N ILE A 729 12.35 41.02 -12.27
CA ILE A 729 13.00 41.74 -11.17
C ILE A 729 14.45 41.24 -11.05
N SER A 730 15.45 42.12 -10.92
CA SER A 730 16.84 41.67 -10.73
C SER A 730 17.03 40.97 -9.38
N PRO A 731 17.96 40.01 -9.28
CA PRO A 731 18.30 39.36 -8.01
C PRO A 731 18.71 40.34 -6.92
N GLU A 732 19.41 41.42 -7.27
CA GLU A 732 19.86 42.45 -6.33
C GLU A 732 18.68 43.26 -5.78
N ALA A 733 17.73 43.65 -6.65
CA ALA A 733 16.52 44.34 -6.22
C ALA A 733 15.68 43.42 -5.31
N LEU A 734 15.49 42.16 -5.72
CA LEU A 734 14.72 41.18 -4.93
C LEU A 734 15.35 40.93 -3.55
N ALA A 735 16.67 40.86 -3.45
CA ALA A 735 17.37 40.72 -2.17
C ALA A 735 17.11 41.92 -1.23
N SER A 736 17.11 43.14 -1.76
CA SER A 736 16.75 44.34 -0.98
C SER A 736 15.31 44.27 -0.46
N TRP A 737 14.37 43.83 -1.29
CA TRP A 737 12.96 43.67 -0.91
C TRP A 737 12.74 42.50 0.08
N GLN A 738 13.56 41.44 -0.01
CA GLN A 738 13.57 40.35 0.97
C GLN A 738 14.02 40.82 2.36
N ALA A 739 15.01 41.71 2.45
CA ALA A 739 15.42 42.29 3.72
C ALA A 739 14.29 43.14 4.35
N ARG A 740 13.56 43.90 3.53
CA ARG A 740 12.37 44.68 3.97
C ARG A 740 11.25 43.77 4.47
N LEU A 741 10.96 42.69 3.75
CA LEU A 741 9.98 41.68 4.18
C LEU A 741 10.37 41.05 5.53
N ALA A 742 11.64 40.68 5.69
CA ALA A 742 12.13 40.11 6.94
C ALA A 742 11.94 41.08 8.12
N LYS A 743 12.33 42.35 7.94
CA LYS A 743 12.12 43.39 8.95
C LYS A 743 10.65 43.55 9.31
N LYS A 744 9.76 43.56 8.31
CA LYS A 744 8.31 43.71 8.52
C LYS A 744 7.72 42.55 9.31
N LEU A 745 8.11 41.32 8.99
CA LEU A 745 7.62 40.13 9.70
C LEU A 745 8.10 40.08 11.15
N ASP A 746 9.33 40.52 11.40
CA ASP A 746 9.89 40.62 12.75
C ASP A 746 9.15 41.67 13.60
N GLU A 747 8.85 42.83 13.03
CA GLU A 747 8.01 43.86 13.67
C GLU A 747 6.60 43.34 14.00
N LEU A 748 5.94 42.68 13.04
CA LEU A 748 4.61 42.11 13.23
C LEU A 748 4.60 41.00 14.29
N ALA A 749 5.65 40.17 14.32
CA ALA A 749 5.78 39.15 15.34
C ALA A 749 5.95 39.75 16.75
N ARG A 750 6.74 40.82 16.91
CA ARG A 750 6.91 41.52 18.20
C ARG A 750 5.62 42.16 18.72
N THR A 751 4.74 42.61 17.83
CA THR A 751 3.42 43.13 18.21
C THR A 751 2.39 42.04 18.55
N GLY A 752 2.79 40.77 18.48
CA GLY A 752 1.94 39.62 18.78
C GLY A 752 0.95 39.26 17.67
N ARG A 753 1.08 39.87 16.48
CA ARG A 753 0.22 39.55 15.33
C ARG A 753 0.52 38.13 14.86
N LYS A 754 -0.51 37.30 14.85
CA LYS A 754 -0.39 35.90 14.44
C LYS A 754 -0.44 35.78 12.91
N LEU A 755 0.74 35.75 12.28
CA LEU A 755 0.85 35.46 10.85
C LEU A 755 1.04 33.96 10.64
N LYS A 756 0.21 33.41 9.75
CA LYS A 756 0.29 31.99 9.35
C LYS A 756 1.13 31.88 8.08
N LEU A 757 2.08 30.97 8.10
CA LEU A 757 2.85 30.54 6.95
C LEU A 757 2.30 29.18 6.51
N ASP A 758 1.82 29.12 5.26
CA ASP A 758 1.38 27.88 4.63
C ASP A 758 2.51 27.33 3.76
N LEU A 759 2.99 26.13 4.08
CA LEU A 759 4.05 25.44 3.34
C LEU A 759 3.50 24.40 2.35
N GLY A 760 2.18 24.32 2.17
CA GLY A 760 1.51 23.33 1.31
C GLY A 760 1.35 21.96 1.96
N ASP A 761 1.59 21.87 3.27
CA ASP A 761 1.48 20.65 4.08
C ASP A 761 0.30 20.70 5.07
N GLN A 762 -0.62 21.65 4.87
CA GLN A 762 -1.84 21.86 5.65
C GLN A 762 -1.61 22.14 7.15
N ARG A 763 -0.41 22.56 7.55
CA ARG A 763 -0.10 23.01 8.90
C ARG A 763 -0.01 24.53 8.95
N ASP A 764 -0.62 25.13 9.98
CA ASP A 764 -0.48 26.55 10.26
C ASP A 764 0.82 26.80 11.03
N TYR A 765 1.85 27.29 10.35
CA TYR A 765 3.09 27.72 11.00
C TYR A 765 2.95 29.15 11.49
N LEU A 766 3.12 29.37 12.79
CA LEU A 766 3.04 30.71 13.34
C LEU A 766 4.39 31.40 13.21
N VAL A 767 4.43 32.53 12.49
CA VAL A 767 5.65 33.35 12.40
C VAL A 767 5.91 34.02 13.75
N ARG A 768 7.12 33.81 14.28
CA ARG A 768 7.58 34.31 15.58
C ARG A 768 8.69 35.36 15.49
N GLY A 769 9.27 35.54 14.32
CA GLY A 769 10.28 36.55 14.04
C GLY A 769 10.92 36.32 12.68
N ALA A 770 11.76 37.24 12.24
CA ALA A 770 12.50 37.11 10.99
C ALA A 770 13.78 37.94 11.01
N ASN A 771 14.78 37.50 10.26
CA ASN A 771 15.98 38.29 9.96
C ASN A 771 16.37 38.08 8.50
N GLU A 772 17.46 38.69 8.04
CA GLU A 772 17.90 38.62 6.64
C GLU A 772 18.14 37.20 6.13
N ASN A 773 18.44 36.24 7.02
CA ASN A 773 18.83 34.88 6.65
C ASN A 773 17.72 33.84 6.91
N THR A 774 16.83 34.08 7.86
CA THR A 774 15.87 33.10 8.38
C THR A 774 14.54 33.72 8.80
N LEU A 775 13.47 32.95 8.63
CA LEU A 775 12.15 33.14 9.23
C LEU A 775 12.05 32.23 10.45
N ILE A 776 11.69 32.76 11.63
CA ILE A 776 11.47 31.94 12.82
C ILE A 776 10.00 31.54 12.86
N VAL A 777 9.72 30.24 12.89
CA VAL A 777 8.35 29.71 12.95
C VAL A 777 8.16 28.81 14.16
N ASN A 778 7.01 28.90 14.80
CA ASN A 778 6.65 27.99 15.87
C ASN A 778 6.06 26.70 15.30
N THR A 779 6.64 25.57 15.70
CA THR A 779 6.14 24.24 15.38
C THR A 779 5.95 23.47 16.68
N GLN A 780 4.70 23.17 17.03
CA GLN A 780 4.36 22.37 18.22
C GLN A 780 4.98 22.91 19.53
N GLY A 781 5.06 24.24 19.68
CA GLY A 781 5.60 24.88 20.88
C GLY A 781 7.10 25.22 20.80
N ASN A 782 7.82 24.82 19.75
CA ASN A 782 9.23 25.16 19.56
C ASN A 782 9.43 26.19 18.45
N ASP A 783 10.26 27.21 18.70
CA ASP A 783 10.63 28.21 17.70
C ASP A 783 11.84 27.73 16.90
N LEU A 784 11.63 27.45 15.61
CA LEU A 784 12.66 26.92 14.71
C LEU A 784 13.03 27.95 13.64
N PRO A 785 14.34 28.13 13.36
CA PRO A 785 14.80 28.95 12.25
C PRO A 785 14.60 28.23 10.92
N MET A 786 13.97 28.91 9.97
CA MET A 786 13.72 28.43 8.61
C MET A 786 14.45 29.34 7.61
N PRO A 787 15.52 28.86 6.95
CA PRO A 787 16.23 29.64 5.94
C PRO A 787 15.31 30.10 4.80
N TRP A 788 15.40 31.38 4.38
CA TRP A 788 14.58 31.93 3.30
C TRP A 788 14.65 31.14 1.99
N ARG A 789 15.82 30.53 1.71
CA ARG A 789 16.05 29.66 0.55
C ARG A 789 15.19 28.39 0.52
N MET A 790 14.61 27.99 1.66
CA MET A 790 13.70 26.85 1.75
C MET A 790 12.26 27.22 1.41
N LEU A 791 11.92 28.51 1.40
CA LEU A 791 10.61 29.00 1.00
C LEU A 791 10.58 29.21 -0.51
N SER A 792 9.58 28.63 -1.17
CA SER A 792 9.36 28.91 -2.59
C SER A 792 8.96 30.37 -2.80
N PRO A 793 9.23 30.97 -3.98
CA PRO A 793 8.76 32.31 -4.31
C PRO A 793 7.25 32.51 -4.05
N ALA A 794 6.43 31.51 -4.37
CA ALA A 794 4.98 31.54 -4.14
C ALA A 794 4.61 31.65 -2.65
N ILE A 795 5.33 30.94 -1.78
CA ILE A 795 5.12 31.00 -0.33
C ILE A 795 5.53 32.38 0.20
N ARG A 796 6.66 32.94 -0.27
CA ARG A 796 7.09 34.29 0.10
C ARG A 796 6.07 35.36 -0.31
N ALA A 797 5.51 35.25 -1.51
CA ALA A 797 4.45 36.15 -1.99
C ALA A 797 3.16 36.07 -1.17
N SER A 798 2.75 34.85 -0.79
CA SER A 798 1.60 34.65 0.10
C SER A 798 1.85 35.26 1.48
N LEU A 799 3.03 35.02 2.05
CA LEU A 799 3.42 35.56 3.35
C LEU A 799 3.48 37.10 3.36
N ALA A 800 4.07 37.70 2.32
CA ALA A 800 4.12 39.15 2.15
C ALA A 800 2.70 39.76 2.05
N SER A 801 1.79 39.08 1.36
CA SER A 801 0.39 39.52 1.25
C SER A 801 -0.36 39.43 2.58
N SER A 802 -0.14 38.37 3.35
CA SER A 802 -0.71 38.22 4.70
C SER A 802 -0.17 39.24 5.70
N ALA A 803 1.08 39.68 5.52
CA ALA A 803 1.72 40.71 6.33
C ALA A 803 1.25 42.13 5.98
N ALA A 804 0.69 42.34 4.79
CA ALA A 804 0.23 43.65 4.34
C ALA A 804 -0.96 44.17 5.16
N ALA A 805 -1.03 45.49 5.29
CA ALA A 805 -2.16 46.21 5.85
C ALA A 805 -2.55 47.36 4.91
N ASP A 806 -3.86 47.59 4.72
CA ASP A 806 -4.37 48.57 3.74
C ASP A 806 -4.00 50.03 4.09
N ASP A 807 -3.56 50.31 5.31
CA ASP A 807 -3.10 51.61 5.81
C ASP A 807 -1.56 51.75 5.89
N ASP A 808 -0.80 50.70 5.55
CA ASP A 808 0.66 50.69 5.59
C ASP A 808 1.26 50.60 4.18
N PRO A 809 1.70 51.73 3.58
CA PRO A 809 2.22 51.76 2.22
C PRO A 809 3.44 50.87 2.02
N GLU A 810 4.35 50.74 3.00
CA GLU A 810 5.55 49.91 2.84
C GLU A 810 5.17 48.43 2.75
N SER A 811 4.22 47.97 3.59
CA SER A 811 3.76 46.57 3.55
C SER A 811 3.05 46.22 2.24
N LEU A 812 2.30 47.17 1.66
CA LEU A 812 1.64 47.02 0.37
C LEU A 812 2.65 46.96 -0.77
N LEU A 813 3.72 47.77 -0.73
CA LEU A 813 4.80 47.73 -1.71
C LEU A 813 5.59 46.43 -1.65
N ILE A 814 5.92 45.94 -0.45
CA ILE A 814 6.55 44.62 -0.25
C ILE A 814 5.68 43.53 -0.88
N ALA A 815 4.39 43.49 -0.57
CA ALA A 815 3.47 42.50 -1.15
C ALA A 815 3.41 42.60 -2.68
N ALA A 816 3.36 43.82 -3.24
CA ALA A 816 3.33 44.04 -4.68
C ALA A 816 4.57 43.46 -5.38
N VAL A 817 5.77 43.69 -4.82
CA VAL A 817 7.03 43.19 -5.38
C VAL A 817 7.07 41.66 -5.42
N PHE A 818 6.67 40.99 -4.34
CA PHE A 818 6.68 39.53 -4.29
C PHE A 818 5.57 38.89 -5.15
N GLN A 819 4.43 39.56 -5.37
CA GLN A 819 3.45 39.10 -6.37
C GLN A 819 4.00 39.21 -7.79
N LEU A 820 4.79 40.26 -8.07
CA LEU A 820 5.45 40.44 -9.35
C LEU A 820 6.55 39.39 -9.58
N GLU A 821 7.32 39.00 -8.54
CA GLU A 821 8.32 37.91 -8.60
C GLU A 821 7.72 36.60 -9.13
N VAL A 822 6.48 36.30 -8.76
CA VAL A 822 5.78 35.06 -9.14
C VAL A 822 4.87 35.21 -10.36
N GLY A 823 5.00 36.31 -11.10
CA GLY A 823 4.26 36.56 -12.34
C GLY A 823 2.79 36.91 -12.17
N ARG A 824 2.34 37.31 -10.97
CA ARG A 824 0.96 37.72 -10.68
C ARG A 824 0.80 39.24 -10.86
N THR A 825 1.01 39.71 -12.08
CA THR A 825 1.08 41.14 -12.44
C THR A 825 -0.17 41.92 -12.04
N GLU A 826 -1.37 41.40 -12.27
CA GLU A 826 -2.63 42.10 -11.92
C GLU A 826 -2.79 42.35 -10.40
N GLN A 827 -2.37 41.38 -9.58
CA GLN A 827 -2.39 41.50 -8.12
C GLN A 827 -1.32 42.50 -7.64
N ALA A 828 -0.13 42.45 -8.24
CA ALA A 828 0.94 43.42 -7.97
C ALA A 828 0.49 44.86 -8.31
N GLU A 829 -0.13 45.07 -9.48
CA GLU A 829 -0.63 46.38 -9.91
C GLU A 829 -1.71 46.93 -8.96
N THR A 830 -2.61 46.07 -8.49
CA THR A 830 -3.62 46.46 -7.50
C THR A 830 -2.98 46.92 -6.18
N LEU A 831 -1.95 46.21 -5.70
CA LEU A 831 -1.24 46.56 -4.47
C LEU A 831 -0.41 47.84 -4.63
N PHE A 832 0.26 48.04 -5.77
CA PHE A 832 0.94 49.30 -6.07
C PHE A 832 -0.03 50.48 -6.13
N ALA A 833 -1.22 50.31 -6.72
CA ALA A 833 -2.25 51.35 -6.77
C ALA A 833 -2.74 51.71 -5.36
N LYS A 834 -3.00 50.69 -4.51
CA LYS A 834 -3.35 50.91 -3.10
C LYS A 834 -2.25 51.65 -2.33
N ALA A 835 -0.99 51.28 -2.51
CA ALA A 835 0.13 51.97 -1.89
C ALA A 835 0.26 53.42 -2.39
N ALA A 836 0.09 53.66 -3.69
CA ALA A 836 0.19 55.00 -4.29
C ALA A 836 -0.90 55.97 -3.80
N LEU A 837 -2.08 55.46 -3.42
CA LEU A 837 -3.12 56.26 -2.78
C LEU A 837 -2.73 56.76 -1.38
N LYS A 838 -1.72 56.15 -0.75
CA LYS A 838 -1.22 56.51 0.58
C LYS A 838 0.08 57.28 0.51
N ASP A 839 0.99 56.84 -0.36
CA ASP A 839 2.28 57.45 -0.61
C ASP A 839 2.67 57.27 -2.09
N ALA A 840 2.26 58.24 -2.92
CA ALA A 840 2.50 58.23 -4.35
C ALA A 840 4.00 58.30 -4.70
N GLU A 841 4.80 58.96 -3.86
CA GLU A 841 6.24 59.08 -4.08
C GLU A 841 6.96 57.75 -3.79
N ALA A 842 6.65 57.10 -2.66
CA ALA A 842 7.19 55.79 -2.34
C ALA A 842 6.82 54.72 -3.37
N ALA A 843 5.56 54.70 -3.84
CA ALA A 843 5.14 53.78 -4.88
C ALA A 843 5.85 54.02 -6.23
N ARG A 844 6.06 55.28 -6.59
CA ARG A 844 6.84 55.64 -7.79
C ARG A 844 8.30 55.20 -7.66
N MET A 845 8.95 55.47 -6.53
CA MET A 845 10.33 55.04 -6.28
C MET A 845 10.48 53.51 -6.27
N ALA A 846 9.50 52.80 -5.71
CA ALA A 846 9.48 51.33 -5.70
C ALA A 846 9.37 50.75 -7.12
N ARG A 847 8.54 51.33 -7.98
CA ARG A 847 8.47 50.93 -9.39
C ARG A 847 9.77 51.24 -10.13
N SER A 848 10.33 52.43 -9.95
CA SER A 848 11.61 52.81 -10.54
C SER A 848 12.75 51.89 -10.10
N SER A 849 12.79 51.42 -8.85
CA SER A 849 13.84 50.50 -8.38
C SER A 849 13.73 49.09 -8.97
N LEU A 850 12.54 48.67 -9.42
CA LEU A 850 12.31 47.41 -10.12
C LEU A 850 12.62 47.50 -11.62
N GLU A 851 12.56 48.70 -12.20
CA GLU A 851 12.87 48.98 -13.62
C GLU A 851 14.36 49.21 -13.92
N ILE A 852 15.23 49.31 -12.90
CA ILE A 852 16.68 49.57 -13.06
C ILE A 852 17.46 48.36 -13.60
N ALA A 853 16.84 47.19 -13.74
CA ALA A 853 17.46 46.02 -14.38
C ALA A 853 17.38 46.11 -15.92
N ARG A 854 18.25 46.93 -16.54
CA ARG A 854 18.55 46.84 -17.97
C ARG A 854 19.81 46.04 -18.23
#